data_AF-A0A671ST55-F1
#
_entry.id   AF-A0A671ST55-F1
#
_cell.length_a   1.000
_cell.length_b   1.000
_cell.length_c   1.000
_cell.angle_alpha   90.00
_cell.angle_beta   90.00
_cell.angle_gamma   90.00
#
_symmetry.space_group_name_H-M   'P 1'
#
loop_
_entity.id
_entity.type
_entity.pdbx_description
1 polymer ?
#
loop_
_entity_poly.entity_id
_entity_poly.type
_entity_poly.pdbx_seq_one_letter_code
_entity_poly.pdbx_strand_id
1 'polypeptide(L)'
;MASGASKWEVVKKGKKPNISSSSGGRTQEKKSGRKALSEANTDSNHVMSETIFDGFEKMGKKQNKEQVPPLIETQQKKPNAAKQTKKPPANSSGKPVRYKTLEEAVRALDVLELKQQLEKSQSLFPENPSVWVKDLAGYLNYKLPAPDTEPTLSSYAHDYPYCLAGKELRAVIRNLLGKCSEALPEFFDHCVFTMLREQDRQPGESLHGYRMCIQALMQDKPQIVTLNLADHLELLRSHQNRPVKCLTIMWALGQAGFYDLSQGIRVWLGIMLPVLGMKALSAYAIAYLERLLTLHANLTKGFGIMGPKEFFPLLDFAYMPKNALSQSLQEQLCRLYPRLKVLAFGAKPESTLHTYFPSFLSRATPNCPDAMKKELLRSLTECLTVDGQSLSVWRQLYTKHLPQSCLLLNHLLKSWNTLPPKLQKNLQDTIQSFRVTNDELQSSTNTQHISDCNSLCHSLQQKMRGRGFPWWRMLMMSLVFVAGFVAHDVRSQGSFASSTTALCLKRSGVTAVSQQAWSKASHCGQQGVSWLAENTPHYYSRVLETTAPLLEDARERMKVTALFLAQRSAELWLWLQENVPLLIQWRRGVTALRPEAPEILHQQHLDLPAGRHVCCQEPSAGAAVASVMQTDPFSLSLLYFVSLHDFISVVLTGLSFMQMFFTVFLALCGSLMTTAAG
;
A
#
# COMPACT_ATOMS: atom_id res chain seq x y z
N MET A 1 -45.80 -44.94 -13.52
CA MET A 1 -46.72 -44.98 -12.35
C MET A 1 -45.93 -45.40 -11.12
N ALA A 2 -46.34 -45.00 -9.91
CA ALA A 2 -45.75 -45.38 -8.61
C ALA A 2 -44.26 -44.97 -8.42
N SER A 3 -43.81 -44.40 -7.29
CA SER A 3 -43.85 -44.85 -5.88
C SER A 3 -42.97 -46.09 -5.63
N GLY A 4 -42.09 -46.14 -4.61
CA GLY A 4 -41.86 -45.16 -3.53
C GLY A 4 -40.64 -45.52 -2.67
N ALA A 5 -40.34 -44.72 -1.65
CA ALA A 5 -39.10 -44.83 -0.87
C ALA A 5 -39.21 -45.73 0.38
N SER A 6 -38.18 -46.54 0.64
CA SER A 6 -37.78 -47.11 1.95
C SER A 6 -36.46 -47.88 1.81
N LYS A 7 -35.67 -48.17 2.85
CA LYS A 7 -35.36 -47.50 4.13
C LYS A 7 -34.13 -48.25 4.71
N TRP A 8 -33.31 -47.60 5.54
CA TRP A 8 -32.08 -48.20 6.07
C TRP A 8 -32.30 -49.29 7.12
N GLU A 9 -31.39 -50.27 7.18
CA GLU A 9 -31.16 -51.13 8.35
C GLU A 9 -29.66 -51.24 8.66
N VAL A 10 -29.31 -51.51 9.92
CA VAL A 10 -27.94 -51.45 10.47
C VAL A 10 -27.64 -52.69 11.31
N VAL A 11 -26.53 -53.39 11.01
CA VAL A 11 -26.10 -54.58 11.77
C VAL A 11 -24.66 -54.43 12.28
N LYS A 12 -24.37 -54.95 13.49
CA LYS A 12 -23.09 -54.83 14.20
C LYS A 12 -22.26 -56.12 14.17
N LYS A 13 -20.93 -55.97 14.07
CA LYS A 13 -19.84 -56.85 14.60
C LYS A 13 -20.05 -58.39 14.67
N GLY A 14 -19.33 -59.12 13.81
CA GLY A 14 -18.85 -60.50 14.05
C GLY A 14 -17.36 -60.54 14.47
N LYS A 15 -16.79 -61.72 14.81
CA LYS A 15 -15.48 -61.81 15.52
C LYS A 15 -14.74 -63.17 15.39
N LYS A 16 -13.44 -63.14 15.01
CA LYS A 16 -12.41 -64.23 15.14
C LYS A 16 -12.61 -65.50 14.25
N PRO A 17 -11.64 -66.45 14.13
CA PRO A 17 -10.43 -66.73 14.95
C PRO A 17 -9.05 -66.81 14.20
N ASN A 18 -8.02 -67.32 14.88
CA ASN A 18 -6.59 -67.39 14.49
C ASN A 18 -6.18 -68.73 13.85
N ILE A 19 -4.97 -68.80 13.28
CA ILE A 19 -4.00 -69.90 13.49
C ILE A 19 -2.53 -69.40 13.39
N SER A 20 -1.59 -70.14 13.99
CA SER A 20 -0.15 -69.89 14.19
C SER A 20 0.74 -70.38 13.02
N SER A 21 2.08 -70.29 12.99
CA SER A 21 3.16 -69.82 13.92
C SER A 21 4.17 -68.96 13.12
N SER A 22 5.51 -68.83 13.26
CA SER A 22 6.68 -69.20 14.13
C SER A 22 7.91 -68.44 13.53
N SER A 23 9.09 -68.21 14.12
CA SER A 23 9.72 -68.24 15.47
C SER A 23 11.16 -67.66 15.30
N GLY A 24 11.92 -67.13 16.28
CA GLY A 24 11.69 -66.89 17.71
C GLY A 24 13.01 -66.94 18.52
N GLY A 25 13.68 -65.79 18.77
CA GLY A 25 14.98 -65.68 19.47
C GLY A 25 14.99 -64.68 20.64
N ARG A 26 15.92 -64.83 21.60
CA ARG A 26 15.97 -64.07 22.87
C ARG A 26 17.38 -63.61 23.25
N THR A 27 17.47 -62.38 23.77
CA THR A 27 18.38 -62.00 24.87
C THR A 27 17.63 -61.01 25.80
N GLN A 28 18.05 -60.89 27.07
CA GLN A 28 17.32 -60.13 28.09
C GLN A 28 17.95 -58.77 28.39
N GLU A 29 17.11 -57.77 28.70
CA GLU A 29 17.38 -56.87 29.83
C GLU A 29 16.05 -56.40 30.46
N LYS A 30 16.05 -55.96 31.74
CA LYS A 30 14.81 -55.86 32.54
C LYS A 30 14.83 -54.81 33.67
N LYS A 31 14.34 -53.60 33.38
CA LYS A 31 13.77 -52.62 34.35
C LYS A 31 12.52 -52.00 33.70
N SER A 32 11.29 -52.33 34.08
CA SER A 32 10.61 -52.18 35.38
C SER A 32 10.22 -50.73 35.71
N GLY A 33 8.93 -50.50 35.98
CA GLY A 33 8.43 -49.32 36.70
C GLY A 33 8.01 -48.09 35.88
N ARG A 34 6.77 -48.07 35.36
CA ARG A 34 6.01 -46.82 35.11
C ARG A 34 4.54 -46.98 35.49
N LYS A 35 4.22 -46.70 36.76
CA LYS A 35 2.88 -46.39 37.27
C LYS A 35 3.04 -45.62 38.59
N ALA A 36 2.16 -44.65 38.85
CA ALA A 36 2.11 -43.80 40.05
C ALA A 36 3.39 -42.97 40.36
N LEU A 37 3.44 -41.74 39.86
CA LEU A 37 3.41 -40.51 40.69
C LEU A 37 3.27 -39.28 39.77
N SER A 38 2.22 -38.48 39.96
CA SER A 38 2.11 -37.12 39.37
C SER A 38 0.98 -36.31 40.04
N GLU A 39 0.74 -36.52 41.34
CA GLU A 39 -0.08 -35.64 42.18
C GLU A 39 0.87 -34.87 43.10
N ALA A 40 1.22 -33.64 42.70
CA ALA A 40 1.86 -32.62 43.55
C ALA A 40 1.78 -31.26 42.85
N ASN A 41 1.19 -30.27 43.52
CA ASN A 41 0.86 -28.95 43.00
C ASN A 41 2.06 -28.17 42.44
N THR A 42 1.77 -27.25 41.52
CA THR A 42 2.18 -25.86 41.75
C THR A 42 0.99 -24.95 41.46
N ASP A 43 0.38 -24.40 42.51
CA ASP A 43 -0.71 -23.44 42.38
C ASP A 43 -0.20 -22.09 41.86
N SER A 44 -0.83 -21.61 40.78
CA SER A 44 -0.85 -20.20 40.40
C SER A 44 -2.27 -19.77 40.03
N ASN A 45 -3.23 -20.18 40.87
CA ASN A 45 -4.60 -19.69 40.86
C ASN A 45 -4.61 -18.18 41.18
N HIS A 46 -4.44 -17.35 40.16
CA HIS A 46 -4.79 -15.94 40.24
C HIS A 46 -6.31 -15.83 40.38
N VAL A 47 -6.77 -15.83 41.64
CA VAL A 47 -8.17 -15.62 42.00
C VAL A 47 -8.53 -14.17 41.67
N MET A 48 -8.90 -13.94 40.41
CA MET A 48 -9.56 -12.73 39.95
C MET A 48 -10.75 -12.46 40.88
N SER A 49 -10.73 -11.33 41.58
CA SER A 49 -11.83 -10.92 42.46
C SER A 49 -13.12 -10.82 41.65
N GLU A 50 -14.15 -11.55 42.05
CA GLU A 50 -15.46 -11.46 41.41
C GLU A 50 -16.02 -10.04 41.59
N THR A 51 -16.42 -9.39 40.51
CA THR A 51 -17.05 -8.06 40.60
C THR A 51 -18.42 -8.19 41.26
N ILE A 52 -18.93 -7.09 41.83
CA ILE A 52 -20.25 -7.08 42.50
C ILE A 52 -21.34 -7.63 41.58
N PHE A 53 -21.23 -7.44 40.26
CA PHE A 53 -22.17 -7.94 39.26
C PHE A 53 -22.19 -9.48 39.14
N ASP A 54 -21.03 -10.14 39.01
CA ASP A 54 -20.93 -11.62 38.99
C ASP A 54 -21.41 -12.22 40.34
N GLY A 55 -21.24 -11.48 41.46
CA GLY A 55 -21.78 -11.85 42.77
C GLY A 55 -23.32 -11.76 42.87
N PHE A 56 -23.92 -10.72 42.31
CA PHE A 56 -25.38 -10.49 42.37
C PHE A 56 -26.16 -11.59 41.63
N GLU A 57 -25.64 -12.02 40.48
CA GLU A 57 -26.10 -13.15 39.68
C GLU A 57 -26.23 -14.45 40.50
N LYS A 58 -25.20 -14.76 41.31
CA LYS A 58 -25.16 -15.95 42.17
C LYS A 58 -26.11 -15.85 43.38
N MET A 59 -26.27 -14.65 43.94
CA MET A 59 -27.14 -14.44 45.10
C MET A 59 -28.61 -14.60 44.72
N GLY A 60 -29.05 -13.97 43.62
CA GLY A 60 -30.43 -14.06 43.12
C GLY A 60 -30.83 -15.47 42.69
N LYS A 61 -29.89 -16.29 42.20
CA LYS A 61 -30.16 -17.68 41.79
C LYS A 61 -30.21 -18.69 42.94
N LYS A 62 -29.70 -18.34 44.14
CA LYS A 62 -29.70 -19.24 45.31
C LYS A 62 -30.97 -19.15 46.17
N GLN A 63 -31.61 -17.98 46.26
CA GLN A 63 -32.79 -17.78 47.13
C GLN A 63 -34.08 -18.49 46.68
N ASN A 64 -34.07 -19.21 45.55
CA ASN A 64 -35.28 -19.79 44.94
C ASN A 64 -35.18 -21.32 44.74
N LYS A 65 -34.49 -22.04 45.64
CA LYS A 65 -34.34 -23.49 45.54
C LYS A 65 -34.03 -24.26 46.84
N GLU A 66 -34.85 -24.10 47.87
CA GLU A 66 -34.91 -25.05 48.99
C GLU A 66 -36.36 -25.17 49.53
N GLN A 67 -36.70 -26.33 50.13
CA GLN A 67 -38.03 -26.73 50.64
C GLN A 67 -39.11 -26.97 49.54
N VAL A 68 -39.80 -28.13 49.41
CA VAL A 68 -39.71 -29.47 50.09
C VAL A 68 -39.97 -30.62 49.03
N PRO A 69 -40.40 -31.90 49.28
CA PRO A 69 -39.97 -33.06 48.46
C PRO A 69 -41.04 -33.62 47.46
N PRO A 70 -40.73 -34.66 46.63
CA PRO A 70 -41.53 -35.03 45.45
C PRO A 70 -42.46 -36.25 45.62
N LEU A 71 -43.55 -36.30 44.83
CA LEU A 71 -44.33 -37.52 44.56
C LEU A 71 -44.88 -37.57 43.10
N ILE A 72 -44.35 -38.53 42.33
CA ILE A 72 -44.99 -39.48 41.39
C ILE A 72 -45.86 -38.94 40.20
N GLU A 73 -45.81 -39.68 39.10
CA GLU A 73 -46.32 -39.37 37.75
C GLU A 73 -47.82 -39.66 37.53
N THR A 74 -48.47 -38.93 36.62
CA THR A 74 -49.27 -39.54 35.52
C THR A 74 -49.47 -38.56 34.34
N GLN A 75 -50.11 -39.00 33.25
CA GLN A 75 -50.06 -38.35 31.93
C GLN A 75 -51.38 -37.71 31.44
N GLN A 76 -51.24 -36.94 30.34
CA GLN A 76 -52.19 -36.73 29.21
C GLN A 76 -53.23 -35.58 29.21
N LYS A 77 -53.14 -34.81 28.10
CA LYS A 77 -54.18 -34.21 27.23
C LYS A 77 -55.04 -33.01 27.70
N LYS A 78 -55.02 -31.98 26.82
CA LYS A 78 -55.98 -30.87 26.59
C LYS A 78 -57.26 -31.38 25.86
N PRO A 79 -58.36 -30.59 25.65
CA PRO A 79 -58.45 -29.10 25.60
C PRO A 79 -59.71 -28.40 26.18
N ASN A 80 -59.66 -27.04 26.25
CA ASN A 80 -60.76 -26.03 26.14
C ASN A 80 -62.01 -26.10 27.10
N ALA A 81 -62.65 -25.03 27.59
CA ALA A 81 -62.62 -23.58 27.29
C ALA A 81 -63.11 -22.67 28.46
N ALA A 82 -62.74 -21.38 28.40
CA ALA A 82 -63.44 -20.15 28.87
C ALA A 82 -64.25 -20.09 30.19
N LYS A 83 -63.77 -19.26 31.17
CA LYS A 83 -64.37 -17.92 31.47
C LYS A 83 -63.49 -17.05 32.40
N GLN A 84 -63.94 -15.80 32.59
CA GLN A 84 -63.24 -14.63 33.14
C GLN A 84 -63.08 -14.59 34.67
N THR A 85 -61.99 -14.00 35.17
CA THR A 85 -62.02 -12.97 36.25
C THR A 85 -60.82 -12.02 36.11
N LYS A 86 -60.98 -10.73 36.47
CA LYS A 86 -59.86 -9.77 36.61
C LYS A 86 -59.31 -9.75 38.05
N LYS A 87 -57.99 -9.65 38.21
CA LYS A 87 -57.30 -9.12 39.40
C LYS A 87 -56.11 -8.24 38.94
N PRO A 88 -55.66 -7.26 39.75
CA PRO A 88 -54.66 -6.27 39.32
C PRO A 88 -53.26 -6.88 39.14
N PRO A 89 -52.39 -6.26 38.31
CA PRO A 89 -51.04 -6.75 38.09
C PRO A 89 -50.16 -6.53 39.34
N ALA A 90 -49.55 -7.61 39.83
CA ALA A 90 -48.41 -7.51 40.73
C ALA A 90 -47.16 -7.05 39.97
N ASN A 91 -46.22 -6.37 40.65
CA ASN A 91 -45.00 -5.83 40.05
C ASN A 91 -44.23 -6.88 39.24
N SER A 92 -44.14 -6.67 37.93
CA SER A 92 -43.34 -7.53 37.05
C SER A 92 -41.86 -7.20 37.18
N SER A 93 -41.11 -8.01 37.93
CA SER A 93 -39.65 -8.07 37.78
C SER A 93 -39.34 -8.50 36.34
N GLY A 94 -38.85 -7.54 35.56
CA GLY A 94 -38.80 -7.66 34.11
C GLY A 94 -37.89 -8.78 33.61
N LYS A 95 -38.38 -9.57 32.65
CA LYS A 95 -37.49 -10.32 31.75
C LYS A 95 -36.66 -9.30 30.94
N PRO A 96 -35.39 -9.59 30.61
CA PRO A 96 -34.57 -8.66 29.84
C PRO A 96 -35.24 -8.31 28.50
N VAL A 97 -35.39 -7.01 28.24
CA VAL A 97 -35.95 -6.47 27.00
C VAL A 97 -34.96 -6.75 25.89
N ARG A 98 -35.22 -7.75 25.05
CA ARG A 98 -34.35 -8.10 23.92
C ARG A 98 -34.69 -7.23 22.71
N TYR A 99 -33.75 -6.38 22.31
CA TYR A 99 -33.90 -5.48 21.17
C TYR A 99 -33.72 -6.24 19.85
N LYS A 100 -34.28 -5.71 18.75
CA LYS A 100 -34.09 -6.32 17.42
C LYS A 100 -32.76 -5.91 16.80
N THR A 101 -32.32 -4.69 17.09
CA THR A 101 -31.12 -4.06 16.56
C THR A 101 -30.29 -3.46 17.70
N LEU A 102 -28.98 -3.27 17.49
CA LEU A 102 -28.12 -2.64 18.50
C LEU A 102 -28.42 -1.14 18.60
N GLU A 103 -28.82 -0.53 17.50
CA GLU A 103 -29.25 0.86 17.38
C GLU A 103 -30.50 1.15 18.22
N GLU A 104 -31.44 0.20 18.34
CA GLU A 104 -32.54 0.28 19.30
C GLU A 104 -32.02 0.25 20.74
N ALA A 105 -31.14 -0.69 21.07
CA ALA A 105 -30.62 -0.88 22.42
C ALA A 105 -29.82 0.35 22.91
N VAL A 106 -28.95 0.91 22.06
CA VAL A 106 -28.16 2.11 22.39
C VAL A 106 -29.05 3.36 22.48
N ARG A 107 -30.14 3.45 21.69
CA ARG A 107 -31.13 4.53 21.83
C ARG A 107 -31.99 4.43 23.09
N ALA A 108 -32.15 3.24 23.66
CA ALA A 108 -32.90 2.98 24.89
C ALA A 108 -32.00 2.90 26.15
N LEU A 109 -30.70 3.18 26.03
CA LEU A 109 -29.76 3.15 27.15
C LEU A 109 -29.92 4.40 28.03
N ASP A 110 -30.28 4.21 29.30
CA ASP A 110 -30.26 5.29 30.28
C ASP A 110 -28.80 5.62 30.69
N VAL A 111 -28.36 6.81 30.27
CA VAL A 111 -27.02 7.36 30.55
C VAL A 111 -26.96 8.04 31.93
N LEU A 112 -28.09 8.44 32.51
CA LEU A 112 -28.17 8.95 33.88
C LEU A 112 -28.07 7.80 34.89
N GLU A 113 -28.77 6.68 34.64
CA GLU A 113 -28.60 5.44 35.41
C GLU A 113 -27.15 4.95 35.35
N LEU A 114 -26.52 4.97 34.16
CA LEU A 114 -25.09 4.64 34.01
C LEU A 114 -24.20 5.52 34.90
N LYS A 115 -24.39 6.84 34.89
CA LYS A 115 -23.62 7.76 35.75
C LYS A 115 -23.78 7.41 37.22
N GLN A 116 -25.01 7.19 37.69
CA GLN A 116 -25.29 6.82 39.09
C GLN A 116 -24.64 5.49 39.50
N GLN A 117 -24.61 4.48 38.63
CA GLN A 117 -23.91 3.22 38.92
C GLN A 117 -22.38 3.40 38.95
N LEU A 118 -21.81 4.24 38.09
CA LEU A 118 -20.38 4.54 38.09
C LEU A 118 -19.94 5.37 39.30
N GLU A 119 -20.74 6.35 39.70
CA GLU A 119 -20.54 7.15 40.93
C GLU A 119 -20.64 6.27 42.19
N LYS A 120 -21.56 5.30 42.19
CA LYS A 120 -21.65 4.26 43.23
C LYS A 120 -20.44 3.32 43.24
N SER A 121 -19.94 2.89 42.08
CA SER A 121 -18.72 2.06 41.99
C SER A 121 -17.49 2.84 42.48
N GLN A 122 -17.37 4.12 42.12
CA GLN A 122 -16.30 5.02 42.57
C GLN A 122 -16.34 5.29 44.08
N SER A 123 -17.52 5.47 44.68
CA SER A 123 -17.65 5.69 46.12
C SER A 123 -17.43 4.42 46.96
N LEU A 124 -17.73 3.23 46.42
CA LEU A 124 -17.45 1.96 47.10
C LEU A 124 -15.99 1.50 46.95
N PHE A 125 -15.31 1.88 45.87
CA PHE A 125 -13.95 1.44 45.56
C PHE A 125 -13.03 2.60 45.11
N PRO A 126 -12.81 3.64 45.93
CA PRO A 126 -12.06 4.84 45.53
C PRO A 126 -10.61 4.56 45.08
N GLU A 127 -9.99 3.50 45.60
CA GLU A 127 -8.61 3.12 45.29
C GLU A 127 -8.49 1.96 44.27
N ASN A 128 -9.57 1.58 43.56
CA ASN A 128 -9.51 0.51 42.56
C ASN A 128 -10.11 0.92 41.19
N PRO A 129 -9.36 1.69 40.38
CA PRO A 129 -9.80 2.12 39.04
C PRO A 129 -10.16 0.98 38.09
N SER A 130 -9.63 -0.23 38.31
CA SER A 130 -9.95 -1.41 37.49
C SER A 130 -11.39 -1.88 37.70
N VAL A 131 -11.98 -1.71 38.88
CA VAL A 131 -13.37 -2.08 39.15
C VAL A 131 -14.32 -1.20 38.34
N TRP A 132 -14.10 0.12 38.30
CA TRP A 132 -15.02 1.05 37.64
C TRP A 132 -15.13 0.80 36.13
N VAL A 133 -14.01 0.48 35.47
CA VAL A 133 -14.01 0.16 34.02
C VAL A 133 -14.61 -1.20 33.73
N LYS A 134 -14.43 -2.19 34.62
CA LYS A 134 -15.09 -3.50 34.55
C LYS A 134 -16.61 -3.37 34.75
N ASP A 135 -17.05 -2.56 35.70
CA ASP A 135 -18.46 -2.25 35.95
C ASP A 135 -19.08 -1.48 34.76
N LEU A 136 -18.35 -0.54 34.14
CA LEU A 136 -18.76 0.11 32.88
C LEU A 136 -19.01 -0.93 31.78
N ALA A 137 -18.03 -1.81 31.52
CA ALA A 137 -18.14 -2.81 30.46
C ALA A 137 -19.28 -3.81 30.73
N GLY A 138 -19.42 -4.29 31.98
CA GLY A 138 -20.50 -5.18 32.41
C GLY A 138 -21.88 -4.53 32.29
N TYR A 139 -22.04 -3.29 32.76
CA TYR A 139 -23.30 -2.54 32.65
C TYR A 139 -23.70 -2.34 31.18
N LEU A 140 -22.78 -1.87 30.33
CA LEU A 140 -23.04 -1.71 28.89
C LEU A 140 -23.39 -3.04 28.24
N ASN A 141 -22.70 -4.13 28.60
CA ASN A 141 -22.97 -5.43 28.00
C ASN A 141 -24.34 -6.01 28.42
N TYR A 142 -24.74 -5.78 29.67
CA TYR A 142 -26.05 -6.15 30.21
C TYR A 142 -27.21 -5.32 29.63
N LYS A 143 -27.00 -4.01 29.46
CA LYS A 143 -28.04 -3.07 28.96
C LYS A 143 -28.16 -3.05 27.43
N LEU A 144 -27.28 -3.72 26.68
CA LEU A 144 -27.30 -3.80 25.21
C LEU A 144 -27.63 -5.22 24.65
N PRO A 145 -28.72 -5.90 25.09
CA PRO A 145 -29.09 -7.24 24.64
C PRO A 145 -29.73 -7.23 23.24
N ALA A 146 -28.89 -7.02 22.22
CA ALA A 146 -29.21 -7.18 20.81
C ALA A 146 -28.47 -8.40 20.21
N PRO A 147 -28.95 -9.01 19.12
CA PRO A 147 -28.24 -10.10 18.44
C PRO A 147 -26.78 -9.74 18.12
N ASP A 148 -25.83 -10.63 18.37
CA ASP A 148 -24.44 -10.43 17.95
C ASP A 148 -24.35 -10.66 16.43
N THR A 149 -24.34 -9.56 15.69
CA THR A 149 -24.05 -9.54 14.26
C THR A 149 -22.54 -9.60 14.09
N GLU A 150 -22.02 -10.77 13.71
CA GLU A 150 -20.58 -11.03 13.61
C GLU A 150 -19.91 -9.94 12.74
N PRO A 151 -19.08 -9.05 13.32
CA PRO A 151 -18.65 -7.83 12.65
C PRO A 151 -17.47 -8.12 11.71
N THR A 152 -17.78 -8.80 10.60
CA THR A 152 -16.86 -8.92 9.47
C THR A 152 -16.51 -7.51 8.97
N LEU A 153 -15.23 -7.30 8.66
CA LEU A 153 -14.67 -5.96 8.44
C LEU A 153 -15.27 -5.20 7.24
N SER A 154 -15.98 -5.89 6.36
CA SER A 154 -16.71 -5.36 5.21
C SER A 154 -18.13 -4.87 5.54
N SER A 155 -18.77 -5.40 6.58
CA SER A 155 -20.21 -5.18 6.82
C SER A 155 -20.54 -3.90 7.60
N TYR A 156 -19.59 -3.36 8.37
CA TYR A 156 -19.81 -2.22 9.27
C TYR A 156 -18.63 -1.23 9.23
N ALA A 157 -18.88 0.01 9.66
CA ALA A 157 -17.85 1.05 9.83
C ALA A 157 -16.72 0.61 10.79
N HIS A 158 -15.55 1.25 10.71
CA HIS A 158 -14.38 0.83 11.50
C HIS A 158 -14.52 1.15 12.99
N ASP A 159 -15.39 2.08 13.32
CA ASP A 159 -15.75 2.55 14.66
C ASP A 159 -17.06 1.92 15.17
N TYR A 160 -17.72 1.02 14.43
CA TYR A 160 -18.91 0.29 14.89
C TYR A 160 -18.51 -0.91 15.79
N PRO A 161 -19.19 -1.15 16.93
CA PRO A 161 -20.43 -0.51 17.39
C PRO A 161 -20.29 0.82 18.16
N TYR A 162 -19.09 1.26 18.55
CA TYR A 162 -18.93 2.48 19.36
C TYR A 162 -19.43 3.76 18.68
N CYS A 163 -19.52 3.78 17.34
CA CYS A 163 -20.11 4.85 16.55
C CYS A 163 -21.56 5.17 16.95
N LEU A 164 -22.31 4.18 17.45
CA LEU A 164 -23.69 4.35 17.90
C LEU A 164 -23.81 5.15 19.20
N ALA A 165 -22.72 5.27 19.98
CA ALA A 165 -22.74 6.02 21.23
C ALA A 165 -23.01 7.51 20.98
N GLY A 166 -24.07 8.04 21.61
CA GLY A 166 -24.36 9.47 21.63
C GLY A 166 -23.25 10.29 22.33
N LYS A 167 -23.21 11.61 22.07
CA LYS A 167 -22.17 12.51 22.60
C LYS A 167 -21.97 12.38 24.11
N GLU A 168 -23.07 12.29 24.88
CA GLU A 168 -23.03 12.14 26.33
C GLU A 168 -22.42 10.82 26.78
N LEU A 169 -22.82 9.69 26.19
CA LEU A 169 -22.27 8.37 26.49
C LEU A 169 -20.76 8.31 26.18
N ARG A 170 -20.33 8.87 25.03
CA ARG A 170 -18.90 8.98 24.69
C ARG A 170 -18.13 9.84 25.71
N ALA A 171 -18.74 10.90 26.24
CA ALA A 171 -18.13 11.74 27.28
C ALA A 171 -18.00 11.00 28.62
N VAL A 172 -19.04 10.27 29.06
CA VAL A 172 -18.99 9.44 30.29
C VAL A 172 -17.87 8.39 30.18
N ILE A 173 -17.81 7.65 29.07
CA ILE A 173 -16.79 6.62 28.83
C ILE A 173 -15.38 7.23 28.81
N ARG A 174 -15.17 8.31 28.05
CA ARG A 174 -13.86 8.98 27.94
C ARG A 174 -13.38 9.56 29.28
N ASN A 175 -14.28 10.18 30.03
CA ASN A 175 -13.98 10.73 31.35
C ASN A 175 -13.60 9.64 32.36
N LEU A 176 -14.18 8.43 32.26
CA LEU A 176 -13.79 7.29 33.08
C LEU A 176 -12.42 6.73 32.67
N LEU A 177 -12.23 6.43 31.37
CA LEU A 177 -10.98 5.87 30.87
C LEU A 177 -9.78 6.79 31.13
N GLY A 178 -9.97 8.11 31.06
CA GLY A 178 -8.93 9.09 31.42
C GLY A 178 -8.46 8.96 32.88
N LYS A 179 -9.39 8.81 33.83
CA LYS A 179 -9.09 8.60 35.27
C LYS A 179 -8.38 7.27 35.53
N CYS A 180 -8.65 6.23 34.74
CA CYS A 180 -8.19 4.87 34.99
C CYS A 180 -6.87 4.50 34.30
N SER A 181 -6.04 5.48 33.86
CA SER A 181 -4.92 5.29 32.92
C SER A 181 -4.01 4.08 33.20
N GLU A 182 -3.66 3.81 34.46
CA GLU A 182 -2.76 2.71 34.84
C GLU A 182 -3.42 1.32 34.78
N ALA A 183 -4.74 1.24 34.88
CA ALA A 183 -5.51 -0.02 34.86
C ALA A 183 -6.10 -0.35 33.48
N LEU A 184 -5.73 0.41 32.44
CA LEU A 184 -6.23 0.24 31.08
C LEU A 184 -5.68 -1.01 30.35
N PRO A 185 -4.42 -1.47 30.56
CA PRO A 185 -3.94 -2.72 29.98
C PRO A 185 -4.73 -3.94 30.48
N GLU A 186 -4.87 -4.09 31.80
CA GLU A 186 -5.58 -5.20 32.44
C GLU A 186 -7.08 -5.15 32.14
N PHE A 187 -7.61 -3.96 31.86
CA PHE A 187 -8.98 -3.77 31.40
C PHE A 187 -9.19 -4.20 29.94
N PHE A 188 -8.24 -3.90 29.04
CA PHE A 188 -8.27 -4.43 27.68
C PHE A 188 -8.23 -5.97 27.69
N ASP A 189 -7.27 -6.54 28.41
CA ASP A 189 -7.13 -7.99 28.59
C ASP A 189 -8.40 -8.60 29.19
N HIS A 190 -8.96 -8.00 30.24
CA HIS A 190 -10.24 -8.43 30.82
C HIS A 190 -11.38 -8.44 29.80
N CYS A 191 -11.50 -7.41 28.95
CA CYS A 191 -12.52 -7.38 27.89
C CYS A 191 -12.32 -8.52 26.89
N VAL A 192 -11.08 -8.78 26.45
CA VAL A 192 -10.75 -9.89 25.54
C VAL A 192 -11.04 -11.25 26.18
N PHE A 193 -10.51 -11.52 27.37
CA PHE A 193 -10.71 -12.79 28.07
C PHE A 193 -12.18 -13.04 28.39
N THR A 194 -12.94 -12.01 28.77
CA THR A 194 -14.37 -12.15 29.06
C THR A 194 -15.18 -12.40 27.78
N MET A 195 -14.91 -11.68 26.68
CA MET A 195 -15.50 -11.99 25.37
C MET A 195 -15.22 -13.45 24.93
N LEU A 196 -14.01 -13.95 25.17
CA LEU A 196 -13.65 -15.35 24.90
C LEU A 196 -14.30 -16.35 25.87
N ARG A 197 -14.63 -15.95 27.10
CA ARG A 197 -15.32 -16.76 28.11
C ARG A 197 -16.81 -16.90 27.78
N GLU A 198 -17.47 -15.79 27.48
CA GLU A 198 -18.91 -15.78 27.16
C GLU A 198 -19.22 -16.50 25.82
N GLN A 199 -18.27 -16.55 24.88
CA GLN A 199 -18.39 -17.34 23.65
C GLN A 199 -18.46 -18.87 23.84
N ASP A 200 -18.11 -19.39 25.03
CA ASP A 200 -18.32 -20.81 25.37
C ASP A 200 -19.64 -21.04 26.14
N ARG A 201 -20.37 -19.97 26.50
CA ARG A 201 -21.71 -20.02 27.12
C ARG A 201 -22.79 -20.02 26.02
N GLN A 202 -24.07 -20.00 26.40
CA GLN A 202 -25.15 -20.29 25.46
C GLN A 202 -25.22 -19.26 24.30
N PRO A 203 -25.47 -19.70 23.05
CA PRO A 203 -25.49 -18.82 21.89
C PRO A 203 -26.68 -17.84 21.98
N GLY A 204 -26.41 -16.61 22.41
CA GLY A 204 -27.45 -15.59 22.56
C GLY A 204 -27.10 -14.38 23.42
N GLU A 205 -26.04 -14.44 24.23
CA GLU A 205 -25.53 -13.26 24.96
C GLU A 205 -24.73 -12.34 24.02
N SER A 206 -24.98 -11.04 24.14
CA SER A 206 -24.31 -9.97 23.40
C SER A 206 -22.89 -9.73 23.92
N LEU A 207 -21.97 -9.29 23.05
CA LEU A 207 -20.62 -8.84 23.42
C LEU A 207 -20.44 -7.32 23.28
N HIS A 208 -21.53 -6.60 23.00
CA HIS A 208 -21.52 -5.21 22.54
C HIS A 208 -20.89 -4.23 23.54
N GLY A 209 -21.05 -4.44 24.85
CA GLY A 209 -20.44 -3.58 25.86
C GLY A 209 -18.91 -3.65 25.82
N TYR A 210 -18.35 -4.86 25.81
CA TYR A 210 -16.91 -5.08 25.69
C TYR A 210 -16.36 -4.60 24.34
N ARG A 211 -17.09 -4.83 23.23
CA ARG A 211 -16.74 -4.30 21.89
C ARG A 211 -16.64 -2.76 21.91
N MET A 212 -17.62 -2.07 22.51
CA MET A 212 -17.63 -0.60 22.61
C MET A 212 -16.49 -0.08 23.51
N CYS A 213 -16.23 -0.73 24.65
CA CYS A 213 -15.13 -0.35 25.55
C CYS A 213 -13.76 -0.49 24.89
N ILE A 214 -13.50 -1.57 24.15
CA ILE A 214 -12.26 -1.75 23.38
C ILE A 214 -12.09 -0.63 22.35
N GLN A 215 -13.13 -0.30 21.58
CA GLN A 215 -13.06 0.76 20.58
C GLN A 215 -12.88 2.15 21.19
N ALA A 216 -13.52 2.44 22.33
CA ALA A 216 -13.32 3.68 23.06
C ALA A 216 -11.89 3.81 23.59
N LEU A 217 -11.31 2.73 24.09
CA LEU A 217 -9.93 2.69 24.57
C LEU A 217 -8.90 2.89 23.45
N MET A 218 -9.13 2.26 22.29
CA MET A 218 -8.22 2.36 21.14
C MET A 218 -8.21 3.73 20.45
N GLN A 219 -9.21 4.59 20.67
CA GLN A 219 -9.17 5.99 20.22
C GLN A 219 -8.03 6.78 20.89
N ASP A 220 -7.81 6.56 22.18
CA ASP A 220 -6.97 7.42 23.01
C ASP A 220 -5.65 6.75 23.45
N LYS A 221 -5.60 5.41 23.45
CA LYS A 221 -4.46 4.60 23.92
C LYS A 221 -4.15 3.37 23.02
N PRO A 222 -4.06 3.50 21.67
CA PRO A 222 -3.87 2.36 20.76
C PRO A 222 -2.59 1.54 21.01
N GLN A 223 -1.59 2.10 21.70
CA GLN A 223 -0.35 1.41 22.05
C GLN A 223 -0.50 0.23 23.02
N ILE A 224 -1.57 0.18 23.83
CA ILE A 224 -1.77 -0.86 24.86
C ILE A 224 -1.70 -2.26 24.25
N VAL A 225 -2.39 -2.47 23.13
CA VAL A 225 -2.43 -3.71 22.35
C VAL A 225 -1.04 -4.24 21.96
N THR A 226 -0.05 -3.35 21.83
CA THR A 226 1.30 -3.71 21.37
C THR A 226 2.32 -3.94 22.49
N LEU A 227 1.93 -3.77 23.76
CA LEU A 227 2.79 -4.03 24.92
C LEU A 227 3.12 -5.53 25.00
N ASN A 228 2.09 -6.38 25.07
CA ASN A 228 2.19 -7.82 25.30
C ASN A 228 1.76 -8.63 24.06
N LEU A 229 2.28 -8.28 22.89
CA LEU A 229 1.82 -8.85 21.61
C LEU A 229 2.20 -10.34 21.43
N ALA A 230 3.22 -10.82 22.14
CA ALA A 230 3.63 -12.23 22.14
C ALA A 230 2.59 -13.11 22.85
N ASP A 231 2.17 -12.70 24.05
CA ASP A 231 1.18 -13.41 24.88
C ASP A 231 -0.17 -13.48 24.17
N HIS A 232 -0.54 -12.41 23.46
CA HIS A 232 -1.70 -12.37 22.59
C HIS A 232 -1.63 -13.33 21.38
N LEU A 233 -0.44 -13.54 20.82
CA LEU A 233 -0.22 -14.56 19.79
C LEU A 233 -0.30 -15.98 20.38
N GLU A 234 0.15 -16.19 21.63
CA GLU A 234 0.01 -17.47 22.32
C GLU A 234 -1.45 -17.77 22.70
N LEU A 235 -2.20 -16.79 23.17
CA LEU A 235 -3.64 -16.88 23.39
C LEU A 235 -4.38 -17.28 22.10
N LEU A 236 -4.06 -16.65 20.97
CA LEU A 236 -4.60 -17.04 19.65
C LEU A 236 -4.20 -18.47 19.29
N ARG A 237 -2.93 -18.86 19.50
CA ARG A 237 -2.44 -20.23 19.26
C ARG A 237 -3.21 -21.27 20.08
N SER A 238 -3.48 -21.00 21.35
CA SER A 238 -4.29 -21.87 22.23
C SER A 238 -5.73 -22.08 21.74
N HIS A 239 -6.21 -21.23 20.84
CA HIS A 239 -7.58 -21.21 20.33
C HIS A 239 -7.69 -21.52 18.82
N GLN A 240 -6.61 -21.95 18.15
CA GLN A 240 -6.59 -22.21 16.69
C GLN A 240 -7.71 -23.14 16.18
N ASN A 241 -8.14 -24.10 17.00
CA ASN A 241 -9.24 -25.03 16.68
C ASN A 241 -10.65 -24.44 16.87
N ARG A 242 -10.78 -23.17 17.29
CA ARG A 242 -12.03 -22.42 17.44
C ARG A 242 -11.95 -21.09 16.68
N PRO A 243 -12.22 -21.06 15.37
CA PRO A 243 -12.00 -19.87 14.52
C PRO A 243 -12.66 -18.60 15.04
N VAL A 244 -13.89 -18.66 15.56
CA VAL A 244 -14.61 -17.48 16.11
C VAL A 244 -13.82 -16.82 17.25
N LYS A 245 -13.16 -17.60 18.12
CA LYS A 245 -12.29 -17.07 19.18
C LYS A 245 -11.04 -16.38 18.61
N CYS A 246 -10.40 -16.99 17.61
CA CYS A 246 -9.26 -16.38 16.92
C CYS A 246 -9.65 -15.07 16.23
N LEU A 247 -10.77 -15.05 15.50
CA LEU A 247 -11.31 -13.85 14.86
C LEU A 247 -11.66 -12.77 15.89
N THR A 248 -12.12 -13.15 17.08
CA THR A 248 -12.42 -12.22 18.19
C THR A 248 -11.15 -11.56 18.73
N ILE A 249 -10.06 -12.33 18.91
CA ILE A 249 -8.74 -11.81 19.28
C ILE A 249 -8.19 -10.87 18.18
N MET A 250 -8.22 -11.32 16.92
CA MET A 250 -7.78 -10.52 15.77
C MET A 250 -8.60 -9.22 15.62
N TRP A 251 -9.90 -9.25 15.91
CA TRP A 251 -10.77 -8.07 15.91
C TRP A 251 -10.43 -7.11 17.04
N ALA A 252 -10.24 -7.59 18.27
CA ALA A 252 -9.96 -6.74 19.43
C ALA A 252 -8.62 -6.01 19.28
N LEU A 253 -7.55 -6.74 18.93
CA LEU A 253 -6.22 -6.19 18.70
C LEU A 253 -6.20 -5.29 17.45
N GLY A 254 -6.97 -5.65 16.41
CA GLY A 254 -7.09 -4.87 15.19
C GLY A 254 -7.67 -3.45 15.40
N GLN A 255 -8.44 -3.20 16.47
CA GLN A 255 -9.02 -1.88 16.71
C GLN A 255 -7.95 -0.78 16.89
N ALA A 256 -6.75 -1.11 17.39
CA ALA A 256 -5.63 -0.17 17.50
C ALA A 256 -5.24 0.44 16.14
N GLY A 257 -5.30 -0.36 15.06
CA GLY A 257 -4.84 0.04 13.74
C GLY A 257 -5.71 1.08 13.05
N PHE A 258 -6.98 1.23 13.44
CA PHE A 258 -7.86 2.23 12.83
C PHE A 258 -7.56 3.65 13.33
N TYR A 259 -6.86 3.80 14.47
CA TYR A 259 -6.47 5.09 15.01
C TYR A 259 -4.96 5.37 14.86
N ASP A 260 -4.11 4.33 14.89
CA ASP A 260 -2.68 4.48 14.60
C ASP A 260 -2.13 3.39 13.66
N LEU A 261 -1.60 3.83 12.51
CA LEU A 261 -1.00 2.95 11.50
C LEU A 261 0.18 2.13 12.03
N SER A 262 1.02 2.71 12.90
CA SER A 262 2.20 2.03 13.43
C SER A 262 1.77 0.84 14.28
N GLN A 263 0.76 1.01 15.14
CA GLN A 263 0.19 -0.08 15.92
C GLN A 263 -0.55 -1.08 15.03
N GLY A 264 -1.31 -0.61 14.03
CA GLY A 264 -2.00 -1.48 13.08
C GLY A 264 -1.08 -2.43 12.31
N ILE A 265 0.10 -1.94 11.89
CA ILE A 265 1.12 -2.76 11.21
C ILE A 265 1.78 -3.73 12.21
N ARG A 266 2.12 -3.29 13.43
CA ARG A 266 2.67 -4.19 14.47
C ARG A 266 1.71 -5.34 14.77
N VAL A 267 0.43 -5.06 15.00
CA VAL A 267 -0.62 -6.08 15.20
C VAL A 267 -0.73 -7.00 14.01
N TRP A 268 -0.75 -6.47 12.78
CA TRP A 268 -0.87 -7.31 11.59
C TRP A 268 0.33 -8.26 11.43
N LEU A 269 1.56 -7.76 11.62
CA LEU A 269 2.79 -8.54 11.54
C LEU A 269 2.96 -9.55 12.69
N GLY A 270 2.55 -9.19 13.91
CA GLY A 270 2.70 -10.04 15.09
C GLY A 270 1.57 -11.06 15.30
N ILE A 271 0.35 -10.76 14.86
CA ILE A 271 -0.85 -11.58 15.13
C ILE A 271 -1.40 -12.23 13.86
N MET A 272 -1.58 -11.44 12.79
CA MET A 272 -2.34 -11.89 11.61
C MET A 272 -1.47 -12.59 10.57
N LEU A 273 -0.25 -12.11 10.32
CA LEU A 273 0.71 -12.74 9.41
C LEU A 273 1.09 -14.18 9.84
N PRO A 274 1.37 -14.48 11.13
CA PRO A 274 1.66 -15.86 11.56
C PRO A 274 0.52 -16.87 11.34
N VAL A 275 -0.71 -16.40 11.12
CA VAL A 275 -1.89 -17.24 10.81
C VAL A 275 -2.45 -17.00 9.41
N LEU A 276 -1.75 -16.26 8.54
CA LEU A 276 -2.18 -15.97 7.17
C LEU A 276 -2.36 -17.23 6.31
N GLY A 277 -1.66 -18.32 6.65
CA GLY A 277 -1.86 -19.64 6.04
C GLY A 277 -3.05 -20.45 6.58
N MET A 278 -3.74 -19.99 7.63
CA MET A 278 -4.92 -20.69 8.15
C MET A 278 -6.16 -20.29 7.37
N LYS A 279 -6.71 -21.20 6.56
CA LYS A 279 -7.89 -20.97 5.69
C LYS A 279 -9.11 -20.35 6.41
N ALA A 280 -9.28 -20.59 7.71
CA ALA A 280 -10.38 -20.04 8.51
C ALA A 280 -10.16 -18.59 8.97
N LEU A 281 -8.93 -18.06 8.88
CA LEU A 281 -8.52 -16.73 9.40
C LEU A 281 -7.94 -15.82 8.31
N SER A 282 -7.41 -16.39 7.22
CA SER A 282 -6.71 -15.68 6.15
C SER A 282 -7.55 -14.60 5.47
N ALA A 283 -8.85 -14.84 5.28
CA ALA A 283 -9.78 -13.86 4.73
C ALA A 283 -9.90 -12.61 5.63
N TYR A 284 -9.95 -12.79 6.95
CA TYR A 284 -9.97 -11.69 7.91
C TYR A 284 -8.63 -10.93 7.90
N ALA A 285 -7.50 -11.66 7.91
CA ALA A 285 -6.17 -11.08 7.89
C ALA A 285 -5.92 -10.18 6.67
N ILE A 286 -6.44 -10.55 5.50
CA ILE A 286 -6.30 -9.76 4.26
C ILE A 286 -7.30 -8.60 4.21
N ALA A 287 -8.56 -8.83 4.59
CA ALA A 287 -9.56 -7.75 4.66
C ALA A 287 -9.18 -6.67 5.68
N TYR A 288 -8.53 -7.04 6.79
CA TYR A 288 -7.97 -6.09 7.75
C TYR A 288 -6.84 -5.27 7.14
N LEU A 289 -5.90 -5.90 6.43
CA LEU A 289 -4.80 -5.18 5.78
C LEU A 289 -5.31 -4.22 4.71
N GLU A 290 -6.26 -4.66 3.89
CA GLU A 290 -6.92 -3.83 2.86
C GLU A 290 -7.58 -2.62 3.51
N ARG A 291 -8.32 -2.81 4.62
CA ARG A 291 -8.95 -1.72 5.37
C ARG A 291 -7.94 -0.77 6.03
N LEU A 292 -6.92 -1.31 6.69
CA LEU A 292 -5.86 -0.55 7.37
C LEU A 292 -5.13 0.38 6.39
N LEU A 293 -4.70 -0.16 5.25
CA LEU A 293 -4.02 0.60 4.22
C LEU A 293 -4.97 1.61 3.56
N THR A 294 -6.24 1.26 3.33
CA THR A 294 -7.22 2.18 2.72
C THR A 294 -7.53 3.37 3.62
N LEU A 295 -7.64 3.16 4.94
CA LEU A 295 -7.87 4.22 5.91
C LEU A 295 -6.64 5.14 6.04
N HIS A 296 -5.44 4.57 6.13
CA HIS A 296 -4.19 5.33 6.22
C HIS A 296 -3.56 5.53 4.84
N ALA A 297 -4.05 6.54 4.12
CA ALA A 297 -3.48 6.96 2.83
C ALA A 297 -1.98 7.33 2.95
N ASN A 298 -1.61 8.07 4.00
CA ASN A 298 -0.22 8.42 4.29
C ASN A 298 0.47 7.29 5.09
N LEU A 299 1.45 6.65 4.47
CA LEU A 299 2.12 5.46 5.01
C LEU A 299 3.34 5.79 5.90
N THR A 300 3.75 7.05 6.06
CA THR A 300 5.02 7.41 6.72
C THR A 300 5.14 6.92 8.17
N LYS A 301 4.03 6.94 8.93
CA LYS A 301 3.96 6.38 10.29
C LYS A 301 4.31 4.89 10.37
N GLY A 302 4.15 4.15 9.27
CA GLY A 302 4.44 2.71 9.20
C GLY A 302 5.88 2.37 8.81
N PHE A 303 6.71 3.36 8.45
CA PHE A 303 8.05 3.13 7.93
C PHE A 303 9.00 2.57 9.00
N GLY A 304 9.84 1.61 8.61
CA GLY A 304 10.80 0.96 9.51
C GLY A 304 10.22 -0.12 10.43
N ILE A 305 8.89 -0.35 10.42
CA ILE A 305 8.24 -1.39 11.22
C ILE A 305 8.29 -2.76 10.52
N MET A 306 8.23 -2.77 9.19
CA MET A 306 8.32 -3.99 8.38
C MET A 306 9.74 -4.16 7.85
N GLY A 307 10.49 -5.13 8.40
CA GLY A 307 11.82 -5.48 7.92
C GLY A 307 11.80 -6.53 6.80
N PRO A 308 12.98 -6.92 6.26
CA PRO A 308 13.09 -8.00 5.28
C PRO A 308 12.45 -9.32 5.75
N LYS A 309 12.67 -9.70 7.01
CA LYS A 309 12.16 -10.94 7.62
C LYS A 309 10.63 -11.02 7.57
N GLU A 310 9.96 -9.89 7.78
CA GLU A 310 8.51 -9.75 7.78
C GLU A 310 7.94 -9.57 6.36
N PHE A 311 8.68 -8.86 5.49
CA PHE A 311 8.28 -8.54 4.12
C PHE A 311 8.36 -9.72 3.14
N PHE A 312 9.43 -10.54 3.20
CA PHE A 312 9.63 -11.61 2.22
C PHE A 312 8.58 -12.72 2.24
N PRO A 313 8.03 -13.15 3.40
CA PRO A 313 6.84 -14.00 3.45
C PRO A 313 5.64 -13.44 2.68
N LEU A 314 5.51 -12.11 2.57
CA LEU A 314 4.40 -11.46 1.86
C LEU A 314 4.56 -11.55 0.34
N LEU A 315 5.80 -11.41 -0.15
CA LEU A 315 6.13 -11.72 -1.55
C LEU A 315 5.82 -13.18 -1.86
N ASP A 316 6.21 -14.10 -0.98
CA ASP A 316 6.01 -15.54 -1.19
C ASP A 316 4.51 -15.89 -1.20
N PHE A 317 3.71 -15.39 -0.24
CA PHE A 317 2.24 -15.54 -0.22
C PHE A 317 1.53 -14.86 -1.41
N ALA A 318 2.05 -13.72 -1.89
CA ALA A 318 1.47 -13.03 -3.05
C ALA A 318 1.74 -13.79 -4.36
N TYR A 319 2.98 -14.23 -4.62
CA TYR A 319 3.38 -14.65 -5.98
C TYR A 319 3.71 -16.15 -6.14
N MET A 320 3.88 -16.94 -5.08
CA MET A 320 4.08 -18.39 -5.23
C MET A 320 2.74 -19.12 -5.41
N PRO A 321 2.55 -19.95 -6.46
CA PRO A 321 1.34 -20.74 -6.66
C PRO A 321 1.24 -21.88 -5.64
N LYS A 322 0.02 -22.38 -5.41
CA LYS A 322 -0.27 -23.50 -4.49
C LYS A 322 0.18 -23.25 -3.04
N ASN A 323 0.26 -21.98 -2.62
CA ASN A 323 0.38 -21.64 -1.20
C ASN A 323 -0.96 -21.83 -0.46
N ALA A 324 -1.03 -21.53 0.83
CA ALA A 324 -2.19 -21.83 1.67
C ALA A 324 -3.39 -20.86 1.52
N LEU A 325 -3.26 -19.78 0.75
CA LEU A 325 -4.36 -18.88 0.39
C LEU A 325 -5.23 -19.47 -0.74
N SER A 326 -6.50 -19.06 -0.80
CA SER A 326 -7.27 -19.21 -2.04
C SER A 326 -6.79 -18.22 -3.10
N GLN A 327 -6.98 -18.56 -4.37
CA GLN A 327 -6.58 -17.68 -5.49
C GLN A 327 -7.14 -16.25 -5.34
N SER A 328 -8.40 -16.10 -4.93
CA SER A 328 -9.02 -14.79 -4.66
C SER A 328 -8.28 -13.95 -3.62
N LEU A 329 -7.85 -14.58 -2.52
CA LEU A 329 -7.11 -13.94 -1.44
C LEU A 329 -5.66 -13.63 -1.86
N GLN A 330 -5.04 -14.51 -2.65
CA GLN A 330 -3.73 -14.28 -3.25
C GLN A 330 -3.75 -13.10 -4.23
N GLU A 331 -4.81 -12.97 -5.05
CA GLU A 331 -5.02 -11.83 -5.95
C GLU A 331 -5.28 -10.52 -5.20
N GLN A 332 -6.01 -10.54 -4.08
CA GLN A 332 -6.13 -9.37 -3.19
C GLN A 332 -4.76 -8.98 -2.60
N LEU A 333 -3.99 -9.94 -2.06
CA LEU A 333 -2.66 -9.65 -1.51
C LEU A 333 -1.70 -9.09 -2.57
N CYS A 334 -1.75 -9.58 -3.82
CA CYS A 334 -1.02 -9.01 -4.95
C CYS A 334 -1.37 -7.53 -5.23
N ARG A 335 -2.63 -7.11 -5.04
CA ARG A 335 -3.05 -5.70 -5.20
C ARG A 335 -2.55 -4.82 -4.06
N LEU A 336 -2.43 -5.37 -2.85
CA LEU A 336 -1.88 -4.67 -1.67
C LEU A 336 -0.34 -4.60 -1.70
N TYR A 337 0.33 -5.57 -2.32
CA TYR A 337 1.79 -5.73 -2.31
C TYR A 337 2.60 -4.45 -2.65
N PRO A 338 2.24 -3.61 -3.64
CA PRO A 338 2.96 -2.37 -3.90
C PRO A 338 3.00 -1.41 -2.69
N ARG A 339 1.93 -1.35 -1.89
CA ARG A 339 1.87 -0.52 -0.67
C ARG A 339 2.64 -1.15 0.50
N LEU A 340 2.68 -2.49 0.58
CA LEU A 340 3.54 -3.22 1.51
C LEU A 340 5.03 -2.97 1.20
N LYS A 341 5.39 -2.92 -0.09
CA LYS A 341 6.76 -2.61 -0.52
C LYS A 341 7.19 -1.19 -0.13
N VAL A 342 6.31 -0.20 -0.28
CA VAL A 342 6.55 1.17 0.21
C VAL A 342 6.75 1.21 1.73
N LEU A 343 5.97 0.45 2.50
CA LEU A 343 6.14 0.35 3.97
C LEU A 343 7.48 -0.28 4.37
N ALA A 344 7.90 -1.36 3.69
CA ALA A 344 9.14 -2.07 3.97
C ALA A 344 10.39 -1.26 3.58
N PHE A 345 10.34 -0.57 2.44
CA PHE A 345 11.43 0.29 1.95
C PHE A 345 11.60 1.54 2.82
N GLY A 346 10.49 2.08 3.33
CA GLY A 346 10.48 3.10 4.37
C GLY A 346 10.94 4.48 3.91
N ALA A 347 11.45 5.27 4.85
CA ALA A 347 11.76 6.69 4.65
C ALA A 347 13.04 6.98 3.85
N LYS A 348 13.96 6.00 3.74
CA LYS A 348 15.33 6.19 3.21
C LYS A 348 15.80 5.01 2.35
N PRO A 349 15.05 4.62 1.29
CA PRO A 349 15.37 3.46 0.46
C PRO A 349 16.80 3.48 -0.12
N GLU A 350 17.35 4.66 -0.37
CA GLU A 350 18.74 4.90 -0.83
C GLU A 350 19.83 4.43 0.14
N SER A 351 19.45 4.04 1.36
CA SER A 351 20.34 3.56 2.43
C SER A 351 19.91 2.21 3.03
N THR A 352 18.84 1.58 2.54
CA THR A 352 18.28 0.34 3.11
C THR A 352 18.08 -0.79 2.11
N LEU A 353 17.93 -0.50 0.81
CA LEU A 353 17.58 -1.50 -0.20
C LEU A 353 18.64 -2.57 -0.43
N HIS A 354 19.91 -2.27 -0.13
CA HIS A 354 20.98 -3.27 -0.13
C HIS A 354 20.76 -4.40 0.88
N THR A 355 19.96 -4.19 1.94
CA THR A 355 19.59 -5.24 2.91
C THR A 355 18.50 -6.18 2.39
N TYR A 356 17.66 -5.70 1.46
CA TYR A 356 16.63 -6.50 0.81
C TYR A 356 17.18 -7.27 -0.41
N PHE A 357 18.19 -6.72 -1.08
CA PHE A 357 18.80 -7.29 -2.29
C PHE A 357 19.19 -8.79 -2.19
N PRO A 358 19.83 -9.30 -1.12
CA PRO A 358 20.17 -10.72 -1.00
C PRO A 358 18.96 -11.66 -1.03
N SER A 359 17.87 -11.26 -0.38
CA SER A 359 16.65 -12.05 -0.25
C SER A 359 15.71 -11.95 -1.46
N PHE A 360 15.84 -10.89 -2.26
CA PHE A 360 15.31 -10.86 -3.64
C PHE A 360 16.15 -11.75 -4.57
N LEU A 361 17.48 -11.64 -4.53
CA LEU A 361 18.37 -12.35 -5.47
C LEU A 361 18.29 -13.86 -5.29
N SER A 362 18.35 -14.35 -4.05
CA SER A 362 18.26 -15.79 -3.75
C SER A 362 16.94 -16.43 -4.25
N ARG A 363 15.83 -15.68 -4.21
CA ARG A 363 14.50 -16.10 -4.71
C ARG A 363 14.37 -16.10 -6.24
N ALA A 364 15.20 -15.33 -6.96
CA ALA A 364 15.14 -15.18 -8.42
C ALA A 364 15.69 -16.40 -9.17
N THR A 365 15.14 -17.58 -8.89
CA THR A 365 15.55 -18.87 -9.47
C THR A 365 15.03 -19.05 -10.90
N PRO A 366 15.64 -19.90 -11.74
CA PRO A 366 15.14 -20.19 -13.08
C PRO A 366 13.66 -20.64 -13.11
N ASN A 367 13.27 -21.43 -12.10
CA ASN A 367 11.98 -22.09 -11.97
C ASN A 367 10.91 -21.24 -11.24
N CYS A 368 11.20 -19.99 -10.85
CA CYS A 368 10.18 -19.15 -10.21
C CYS A 368 9.08 -18.73 -11.21
N PRO A 369 7.82 -18.60 -10.77
CA PRO A 369 6.68 -18.25 -11.64
C PRO A 369 6.89 -16.90 -12.32
N ASP A 370 6.47 -16.71 -13.57
CA ASP A 370 6.77 -15.48 -14.34
C ASP A 370 6.28 -14.19 -13.68
N ALA A 371 5.16 -14.22 -12.96
CA ALA A 371 4.68 -13.09 -12.16
C ALA A 371 5.64 -12.73 -11.01
N MET A 372 6.12 -13.74 -10.28
CA MET A 372 7.14 -13.58 -9.23
C MET A 372 8.46 -13.09 -9.83
N LYS A 373 8.91 -13.74 -10.91
CA LYS A 373 10.14 -13.44 -11.66
C LYS A 373 10.17 -11.99 -12.12
N LYS A 374 9.04 -11.47 -12.60
CA LYS A 374 8.88 -10.08 -13.03
C LYS A 374 9.02 -9.09 -11.87
N GLU A 375 8.36 -9.31 -10.74
CA GLU A 375 8.45 -8.38 -9.59
C GLU A 375 9.77 -8.51 -8.83
N LEU A 376 10.38 -9.71 -8.80
CA LEU A 376 11.75 -9.94 -8.31
C LEU A 376 12.77 -9.17 -9.13
N LEU A 377 12.78 -9.32 -10.46
CA LEU A 377 13.74 -8.64 -11.35
C LEU A 377 13.53 -7.12 -11.35
N ARG A 378 12.27 -6.66 -11.25
CA ARG A 378 11.94 -5.25 -11.05
C ARG A 378 12.51 -4.73 -9.73
N SER A 379 12.26 -5.41 -8.62
CA SER A 379 12.71 -4.97 -7.29
C SER A 379 14.24 -5.04 -7.14
N LEU A 380 14.90 -6.03 -7.77
CA LEU A 380 16.37 -6.06 -7.88
C LEU A 380 16.90 -4.84 -8.65
N THR A 381 16.28 -4.49 -9.78
CA THR A 381 16.66 -3.31 -10.58
C THR A 381 16.40 -2.01 -9.81
N GLU A 382 15.33 -1.96 -9.02
CA GLU A 382 14.98 -0.84 -8.12
C GLU A 382 16.03 -0.67 -7.01
N CYS A 383 16.43 -1.75 -6.32
CA CYS A 383 17.55 -1.75 -5.37
C CYS A 383 18.85 -1.22 -6.00
N LEU A 384 19.24 -1.71 -7.19
CA LEU A 384 20.44 -1.25 -7.89
C LEU A 384 20.36 0.22 -8.35
N THR A 385 19.16 0.72 -8.63
CA THR A 385 18.92 2.10 -9.10
C THR A 385 19.00 3.11 -7.95
N VAL A 386 18.39 2.77 -6.81
CA VAL A 386 18.15 3.70 -5.70
C VAL A 386 19.27 3.65 -4.65
N ASP A 387 19.75 2.46 -4.29
CA ASP A 387 20.80 2.26 -3.29
C ASP A 387 22.10 1.77 -3.96
N GLY A 388 23.13 2.62 -3.94
CA GLY A 388 24.43 2.34 -4.54
C GLY A 388 25.19 1.19 -3.87
N GLN A 389 24.89 0.85 -2.62
CA GLN A 389 25.51 -0.28 -1.93
C GLN A 389 25.00 -1.63 -2.47
N SER A 390 23.80 -1.67 -3.06
CA SER A 390 23.24 -2.88 -3.70
C SER A 390 24.15 -3.47 -4.77
N LEU A 391 24.85 -2.63 -5.54
CA LEU A 391 25.87 -3.08 -6.52
C LEU A 391 27.06 -3.76 -5.85
N SER A 392 27.46 -3.29 -4.66
CA SER A 392 28.56 -3.89 -3.90
C SER A 392 28.16 -5.22 -3.26
N VAL A 393 26.95 -5.28 -2.68
CA VAL A 393 26.35 -6.52 -2.18
C VAL A 393 26.17 -7.55 -3.30
N TRP A 394 25.78 -7.12 -4.50
CA TRP A 394 25.70 -8.04 -5.65
C TRP A 394 27.07 -8.64 -6.01
N ARG A 395 28.15 -7.85 -5.99
CA ARG A 395 29.52 -8.37 -6.21
C ARG A 395 29.92 -9.43 -5.19
N GLN A 396 29.59 -9.25 -3.91
CA GLN A 396 29.86 -10.22 -2.85
C GLN A 396 29.01 -11.51 -2.96
N LEU A 397 27.83 -11.44 -3.59
CA LEU A 397 26.90 -12.55 -3.76
C LEU A 397 27.04 -13.29 -5.11
N TYR A 398 27.69 -12.67 -6.09
CA TYR A 398 27.71 -13.11 -7.49
C TYR A 398 28.08 -14.59 -7.67
N THR A 399 29.22 -15.02 -7.11
CA THR A 399 29.72 -16.39 -7.24
C THR A 399 28.84 -17.43 -6.55
N LYS A 400 28.11 -17.03 -5.50
CA LYS A 400 27.14 -17.89 -4.76
C LYS A 400 25.77 -17.96 -5.45
N HIS A 401 25.48 -17.01 -6.34
CA HIS A 401 24.17 -16.83 -6.98
C HIS A 401 24.31 -16.62 -8.49
N LEU A 402 25.16 -17.39 -9.16
CA LEU A 402 25.37 -17.32 -10.61
C LEU A 402 24.08 -17.54 -11.43
N PRO A 403 23.22 -18.55 -11.16
CA PRO A 403 21.97 -18.74 -11.92
C PRO A 403 21.01 -17.56 -11.80
N GLN A 404 20.91 -16.97 -10.61
CA GLN A 404 20.04 -15.81 -10.35
C GLN A 404 20.64 -14.51 -10.92
N SER A 405 21.97 -14.37 -10.86
CA SER A 405 22.70 -13.26 -11.49
C SER A 405 22.61 -13.30 -13.01
N CYS A 406 22.63 -14.48 -13.63
CA CYS A 406 22.36 -14.65 -15.07
C CYS A 406 21.00 -14.06 -15.47
N LEU A 407 19.95 -14.35 -14.71
CA LEU A 407 18.60 -13.81 -14.96
C LEU A 407 18.55 -12.29 -14.79
N LEU A 408 19.23 -11.73 -13.78
CA LEU A 408 19.32 -10.29 -13.57
C LEU A 408 20.13 -9.59 -14.67
N LEU A 409 21.27 -10.15 -15.10
CA LEU A 409 22.08 -9.65 -16.23
C LEU A 409 21.28 -9.67 -17.54
N ASN A 410 20.55 -10.74 -17.82
CA ASN A 410 19.68 -10.86 -18.99
C ASN A 410 18.51 -9.85 -18.95
N HIS A 411 17.94 -9.61 -17.76
CA HIS A 411 16.94 -8.55 -17.57
C HIS A 411 17.51 -7.16 -17.86
N LEU A 412 18.64 -6.79 -17.25
CA LEU A 412 19.32 -5.51 -17.45
C LEU A 412 19.79 -5.31 -18.90
N LEU A 413 20.19 -6.38 -19.59
CA LEU A 413 20.55 -6.33 -21.01
C LEU A 413 19.33 -6.02 -21.91
N LYS A 414 18.16 -6.56 -21.56
CA LYS A 414 16.89 -6.30 -22.26
C LYS A 414 16.34 -4.90 -21.94
N SER A 415 16.35 -4.50 -20.68
CA SER A 415 15.86 -3.18 -20.22
C SER A 415 16.89 -2.04 -20.34
N TRP A 416 18.09 -2.29 -20.89
CA TRP A 416 19.21 -1.35 -20.95
C TRP A 416 18.82 0.09 -21.31
N ASN A 417 18.03 0.26 -22.37
CA ASN A 417 17.63 1.58 -22.89
C ASN A 417 16.66 2.33 -21.96
N THR A 418 16.03 1.66 -20.99
CA THR A 418 15.16 2.24 -19.96
C THR A 418 15.83 2.38 -18.58
N LEU A 419 17.08 1.90 -18.43
CA LEU A 419 17.83 2.06 -17.17
C LEU A 419 18.32 3.52 -17.00
N PRO A 420 18.26 4.11 -15.80
CA PRO A 420 18.78 5.46 -15.58
C PRO A 420 20.29 5.57 -15.88
N PRO A 421 20.78 6.67 -16.48
CA PRO A 421 22.19 6.82 -16.85
C PRO A 421 23.18 6.66 -15.68
N LYS A 422 22.77 7.01 -14.45
CA LYS A 422 23.54 6.78 -13.21
C LYS A 422 23.78 5.28 -12.96
N LEU A 423 22.74 4.44 -13.14
CA LEU A 423 22.88 2.99 -13.03
C LEU A 423 23.68 2.43 -14.22
N GLN A 424 23.43 2.88 -15.45
CA GLN A 424 24.21 2.45 -16.63
C GLN A 424 25.72 2.65 -16.42
N LYS A 425 26.13 3.82 -15.88
CA LYS A 425 27.53 4.09 -15.52
C LYS A 425 28.01 3.18 -14.39
N ASN A 426 27.31 3.15 -13.25
CA ASN A 426 27.76 2.39 -12.08
C ASN A 426 27.79 0.86 -12.32
N LEU A 427 26.98 0.36 -13.25
CA LEU A 427 27.00 -1.05 -13.65
C LEU A 427 28.25 -1.42 -14.46
N GLN A 428 28.92 -0.47 -15.12
CA GLN A 428 30.12 -0.74 -15.92
C GLN A 428 31.24 -1.36 -15.08
N ASP A 429 31.49 -0.82 -13.88
CA ASP A 429 32.54 -1.30 -12.98
C ASP A 429 32.18 -2.69 -12.40
N THR A 430 30.90 -2.92 -12.10
CA THR A 430 30.38 -4.22 -11.65
C THR A 430 30.47 -5.27 -12.76
N ILE A 431 30.17 -4.95 -14.02
CA ILE A 431 30.31 -5.87 -15.16
C ILE A 431 31.79 -6.18 -15.43
N GLN A 432 32.69 -5.20 -15.32
CA GLN A 432 34.11 -5.45 -15.46
C GLN A 432 34.63 -6.36 -14.33
N SER A 433 34.16 -6.18 -13.10
CA SER A 433 34.42 -7.09 -11.98
C SER A 433 33.91 -8.51 -12.25
N PHE A 434 32.67 -8.66 -12.75
CA PHE A 434 32.11 -9.97 -13.08
C PHE A 434 32.86 -10.68 -14.19
N ARG A 435 33.37 -9.96 -15.20
CA ARG A 435 34.19 -10.56 -16.26
C ARG A 435 35.48 -11.16 -15.71
N VAL A 436 36.23 -10.42 -14.89
CA VAL A 436 37.46 -10.96 -14.25
C VAL A 436 37.14 -12.22 -13.43
N THR A 437 36.11 -12.18 -12.59
CA THR A 437 35.69 -13.35 -11.80
C THR A 437 35.15 -14.51 -12.66
N ASN A 438 34.54 -14.24 -13.82
CA ASN A 438 34.14 -15.29 -14.76
C ASN A 438 35.34 -15.93 -15.45
N ASP A 439 36.31 -15.13 -15.89
CA ASP A 439 37.50 -15.60 -16.60
C ASP A 439 38.37 -16.44 -15.63
N GLU A 440 38.49 -16.02 -14.36
CA GLU A 440 39.05 -16.82 -13.25
C GLU A 440 38.29 -18.14 -13.05
N LEU A 441 36.97 -18.09 -12.86
CA LEU A 441 36.15 -19.29 -12.62
C LEU A 441 36.10 -20.26 -13.81
N GLN A 442 36.18 -19.77 -15.05
CA GLN A 442 36.27 -20.62 -16.24
C GLN A 442 37.60 -21.40 -16.27
N SER A 443 38.69 -20.83 -15.75
CA SER A 443 39.98 -21.51 -15.64
C SER A 443 39.97 -22.63 -14.58
N SER A 444 39.19 -22.48 -13.50
CA SER A 444 39.14 -23.46 -12.40
C SER A 444 38.00 -24.48 -12.52
N THR A 445 36.83 -24.10 -13.03
CA THR A 445 35.64 -24.95 -13.07
C THR A 445 34.64 -24.46 -14.13
N ASN A 446 34.72 -24.99 -15.35
CA ASN A 446 33.80 -24.63 -16.42
C ASN A 446 32.38 -25.17 -16.15
N THR A 447 31.39 -24.29 -15.98
CA THR A 447 29.97 -24.63 -15.89
C THR A 447 29.13 -23.73 -16.80
N GLN A 448 28.02 -24.25 -17.30
CA GLN A 448 27.14 -23.52 -18.23
C GLN A 448 26.77 -22.13 -17.72
N HIS A 449 26.43 -21.98 -16.44
CA HIS A 449 26.03 -20.69 -15.87
C HIS A 449 27.16 -19.65 -15.82
N ILE A 450 28.42 -20.05 -15.75
CA ILE A 450 29.56 -19.11 -15.85
C ILE A 450 29.70 -18.66 -17.31
N SER A 451 29.54 -19.57 -18.28
CA SER A 451 29.52 -19.25 -19.71
C SER A 451 28.36 -18.30 -20.06
N ASP A 452 27.15 -18.61 -19.60
CA ASP A 452 25.95 -17.76 -19.74
C ASP A 452 26.23 -16.35 -19.20
N CYS A 453 26.72 -16.23 -17.97
CA CYS A 453 27.00 -14.93 -17.35
C CYS A 453 28.10 -14.16 -18.07
N ASN A 454 29.17 -14.83 -18.55
CA ASN A 454 30.24 -14.15 -19.27
C ASN A 454 29.74 -13.60 -20.62
N SER A 455 28.94 -14.38 -21.36
CA SER A 455 28.30 -13.93 -22.62
C SER A 455 27.38 -12.72 -22.42
N LEU A 456 26.62 -12.68 -21.31
CA LEU A 456 25.78 -11.54 -20.94
C LEU A 456 26.60 -10.32 -20.53
N CYS A 457 27.70 -10.51 -19.80
CA CYS A 457 28.63 -9.43 -19.43
C CYS A 457 29.32 -8.81 -20.66
N HIS A 458 29.75 -9.64 -21.62
CA HIS A 458 30.26 -9.16 -22.92
C HIS A 458 29.19 -8.37 -23.70
N SER A 459 27.95 -8.88 -23.76
CA SER A 459 26.83 -8.22 -24.44
C SER A 459 26.47 -6.87 -23.80
N LEU A 460 26.47 -6.78 -22.47
CA LEU A 460 26.30 -5.53 -21.73
C LEU A 460 27.45 -4.55 -21.98
N GLN A 461 28.70 -5.02 -21.97
CA GLN A 461 29.87 -4.16 -22.23
C GLN A 461 29.88 -3.62 -23.67
N GLN A 462 29.37 -4.38 -24.65
CA GLN A 462 29.14 -3.88 -26.01
C GLN A 462 28.07 -2.77 -26.03
N LYS A 463 26.92 -2.95 -25.36
CA LYS A 463 25.91 -1.88 -25.23
C LYS A 463 26.42 -0.63 -24.51
N MET A 464 27.26 -0.78 -23.48
CA MET A 464 27.90 0.35 -22.77
C MET A 464 28.84 1.14 -23.68
N ARG A 465 29.61 0.46 -24.53
CA ARG A 465 30.48 1.10 -25.54
C ARG A 465 29.69 1.68 -26.72
N GLY A 466 28.44 1.25 -26.91
CA GLY A 466 27.51 1.63 -27.98
C GLY A 466 27.00 3.08 -27.99
N ARG A 467 27.77 4.06 -27.51
CA ARG A 467 27.56 5.46 -27.93
C ARG A 467 27.91 5.55 -29.41
N GLY A 468 26.88 5.50 -30.26
CA GLY A 468 27.03 5.40 -31.71
C GLY A 468 28.02 6.43 -32.26
N PHE A 469 28.99 5.95 -33.05
CA PHE A 469 29.95 6.82 -33.73
C PHE A 469 29.19 7.89 -34.53
N PRO A 470 29.53 9.19 -34.39
CA PRO A 470 28.67 10.28 -34.84
C PRO A 470 28.80 10.52 -36.35
N TRP A 471 28.49 9.51 -37.15
CA TRP A 471 28.52 9.51 -38.63
C TRP A 471 27.85 10.74 -39.22
N TRP A 472 26.70 11.16 -38.68
CA TRP A 472 26.03 12.39 -39.11
C TRP A 472 26.86 13.65 -38.88
N ARG A 473 27.59 13.77 -37.75
CA ARG A 473 28.47 14.92 -37.50
C ARG A 473 29.70 14.89 -38.41
N MET A 474 30.27 13.72 -38.67
CA MET A 474 31.38 13.57 -39.62
C MET A 474 30.94 13.90 -41.06
N LEU A 475 29.74 13.48 -41.46
CA LEU A 475 29.12 13.80 -42.75
C LEU A 475 28.88 15.32 -42.88
N MET A 476 28.26 15.95 -41.89
CA MET A 476 28.04 17.40 -41.87
C MET A 476 29.37 18.18 -41.92
N MET A 477 30.38 17.77 -41.14
CA MET A 477 31.70 18.42 -41.17
C MET A 477 32.38 18.27 -42.53
N SER A 478 32.29 17.08 -43.16
CA SER A 478 32.79 16.85 -44.52
C SER A 478 32.10 17.76 -45.55
N LEU A 479 30.77 17.87 -45.50
CA LEU A 479 30.00 18.78 -46.36
C LEU A 479 30.38 20.25 -46.16
N VAL A 480 30.61 20.68 -44.91
CA VAL A 480 31.10 22.05 -44.60
C VAL A 480 32.51 22.27 -45.15
N PHE A 481 33.42 21.30 -45.07
CA PHE A 481 34.75 21.40 -45.69
C PHE A 481 34.67 21.47 -47.21
N VAL A 482 33.84 20.66 -47.86
CA VAL A 482 33.65 20.69 -49.33
C VAL A 482 33.04 22.03 -49.76
N ALA A 483 31.97 22.50 -49.10
CA ALA A 483 31.36 23.79 -49.39
C ALA A 483 32.34 24.97 -49.17
N GLY A 484 33.12 24.93 -48.09
CA GLY A 484 34.15 25.92 -47.77
C GLY A 484 35.28 25.94 -48.81
N PHE A 485 35.72 24.78 -49.29
CA PHE A 485 36.73 24.67 -50.35
C PHE A 485 36.22 25.28 -51.66
N VAL A 486 34.99 24.94 -52.08
CA VAL A 486 34.38 25.50 -53.30
C VAL A 486 34.17 27.02 -53.17
N ALA A 487 33.70 27.50 -52.02
CA ALA A 487 33.54 28.94 -51.78
C ALA A 487 34.88 29.70 -51.77
N HIS A 488 35.95 29.08 -51.26
CA HIS A 488 37.31 29.64 -51.31
C HIS A 488 37.83 29.70 -52.75
N ASP A 489 37.71 28.62 -53.52
CA ASP A 489 38.16 28.53 -54.92
C ASP A 489 37.46 29.55 -55.84
N VAL A 490 36.14 29.72 -55.67
CA VAL A 490 35.38 30.78 -56.38
C VAL A 490 35.80 32.18 -55.94
N ARG A 491 36.06 32.40 -54.64
CA ARG A 491 36.51 33.70 -54.12
C ARG A 491 37.94 34.05 -54.57
N SER A 492 38.84 33.09 -54.70
CA SER A 492 40.22 33.34 -55.15
C SER A 492 40.33 33.53 -56.67
N GLN A 493 39.44 32.93 -57.46
CA GLN A 493 39.48 33.00 -58.93
C GLN A 493 38.45 33.99 -59.53
N GLY A 494 37.75 34.75 -58.69
CA GLY A 494 36.87 35.87 -59.05
C GLY A 494 35.55 35.51 -59.75
N SER A 495 35.46 34.32 -60.34
CA SER A 495 34.26 33.77 -60.99
C SER A 495 34.22 32.25 -60.82
N PHE A 496 33.04 31.67 -60.97
CA PHE A 496 32.88 30.22 -61.06
C PHE A 496 33.33 29.67 -62.41
N ALA A 497 33.13 30.42 -63.50
CA ALA A 497 33.47 29.97 -64.85
C ALA A 497 34.99 29.76 -65.05
N SER A 498 35.81 30.47 -64.27
CA SER A 498 37.28 30.33 -64.22
C SER A 498 37.77 29.28 -63.21
N SER A 499 36.94 28.84 -62.26
CA SER A 499 37.45 28.09 -61.09
C SER A 499 37.89 26.67 -61.42
N THR A 500 38.91 26.19 -60.69
CA THR A 500 39.43 24.83 -60.84
C THR A 500 38.37 23.78 -60.50
N THR A 501 37.49 24.09 -59.55
CA THR A 501 36.29 23.30 -59.23
C THR A 501 35.37 23.15 -60.44
N ALA A 502 35.01 24.24 -61.12
CA ALA A 502 34.12 24.17 -62.28
C ALA A 502 34.73 23.40 -63.45
N LEU A 503 36.04 23.57 -63.69
CA LEU A 503 36.77 22.82 -64.72
C LEU A 503 36.81 21.31 -64.39
N CYS A 504 36.97 20.95 -63.11
CA CYS A 504 36.88 19.56 -62.65
C CYS A 504 35.46 18.96 -62.79
N LEU A 505 34.42 19.70 -62.41
CA LEU A 505 33.02 19.29 -62.56
C LEU A 505 32.60 19.12 -64.03
N LYS A 506 33.12 19.97 -64.93
CA LYS A 506 32.91 19.88 -66.38
C LYS A 506 33.65 18.67 -66.97
N ARG A 507 34.89 18.42 -66.54
CA ARG A 507 35.72 17.29 -67.02
C ARG A 507 35.25 15.91 -66.51
N SER A 508 34.54 15.87 -65.39
CA SER A 508 33.93 14.66 -64.82
C SER A 508 32.50 14.39 -65.32
N GLY A 509 31.93 15.25 -66.18
CA GLY A 509 30.56 15.13 -66.70
C GLY A 509 29.45 15.40 -65.67
N VAL A 510 29.81 15.66 -64.41
CA VAL A 510 28.88 15.87 -63.29
C VAL A 510 27.94 17.05 -63.55
N THR A 511 28.36 18.07 -64.29
CA THR A 511 27.51 19.21 -64.68
C THR A 511 26.32 18.79 -65.56
N ALA A 512 26.51 17.85 -66.50
CA ALA A 512 25.43 17.39 -67.37
C ALA A 512 24.45 16.49 -66.59
N VAL A 513 24.99 15.61 -65.73
CA VAL A 513 24.19 14.76 -64.85
C VAL A 513 23.42 15.60 -63.82
N SER A 514 24.00 16.66 -63.26
CA SER A 514 23.32 17.53 -62.31
C SER A 514 22.24 18.38 -62.98
N GLN A 515 22.43 18.86 -64.21
CA GLN A 515 21.38 19.52 -65.00
C GLN A 515 20.23 18.57 -65.35
N GLN A 516 20.52 17.31 -65.71
CA GLN A 516 19.49 16.30 -65.99
C GLN A 516 18.78 15.81 -64.72
N ALA A 517 19.46 15.76 -63.59
CA ALA A 517 18.86 15.50 -62.28
C ALA A 517 17.99 16.68 -61.84
N TRP A 518 18.45 17.92 -62.07
CA TRP A 518 17.72 19.15 -61.76
C TRP A 518 16.40 19.24 -62.54
N SER A 519 16.42 19.02 -63.86
CA SER A 519 15.19 19.07 -64.67
C SER A 519 14.16 17.98 -64.29
N LYS A 520 14.64 16.78 -63.92
CA LYS A 520 13.78 15.71 -63.38
C LYS A 520 13.24 16.06 -61.98
N ALA A 521 14.06 16.62 -61.11
CA ALA A 521 13.67 17.02 -59.76
C ALA A 521 12.67 18.19 -59.78
N SER A 522 12.89 19.20 -60.63
CA SER A 522 11.96 20.32 -60.80
C SER A 522 10.64 19.89 -61.41
N HIS A 523 10.65 18.98 -62.39
CA HIS A 523 9.42 18.43 -62.99
C HIS A 523 8.61 17.60 -61.99
N CYS A 524 9.27 16.71 -61.24
CA CYS A 524 8.64 15.93 -60.17
C CYS A 524 8.14 16.83 -59.03
N GLY A 525 8.88 17.88 -58.67
CA GLY A 525 8.45 18.90 -57.72
C GLY A 525 7.22 19.68 -58.19
N GLN A 526 7.16 20.08 -59.46
CA GLN A 526 5.97 20.72 -60.06
C GLN A 526 4.77 19.79 -60.06
N GLN A 527 4.94 18.50 -60.43
CA GLN A 527 3.87 17.50 -60.33
C GLN A 527 3.39 17.27 -58.89
N GLY A 528 4.30 17.25 -57.92
CA GLY A 528 3.96 17.16 -56.50
C GLY A 528 3.18 18.37 -56.00
N VAL A 529 3.55 19.59 -56.43
CA VAL A 529 2.85 20.83 -56.08
C VAL A 529 1.47 20.91 -56.75
N SER A 530 1.32 20.51 -58.02
CA SER A 530 0.00 20.47 -58.68
C SER A 530 -0.91 19.42 -58.06
N TRP A 531 -0.37 18.22 -57.77
CA TRP A 531 -1.12 17.17 -57.08
C TRP A 531 -1.56 17.59 -55.68
N LEU A 532 -0.71 18.28 -54.92
CA LEU A 532 -1.08 18.88 -53.63
C LEU A 532 -2.18 19.95 -53.80
N ALA A 533 -2.04 20.89 -54.74
CA ALA A 533 -3.03 21.93 -54.97
C ALA A 533 -4.43 21.36 -55.32
N GLU A 534 -4.47 20.25 -56.06
CA GLU A 534 -5.71 19.57 -56.46
C GLU A 534 -6.31 18.70 -55.34
N ASN A 535 -5.49 18.02 -54.54
CA ASN A 535 -5.95 17.05 -53.53
C ASN A 535 -6.11 17.63 -52.12
N THR A 536 -5.34 18.66 -51.73
CA THR A 536 -5.43 19.29 -50.41
C THR A 536 -6.86 19.79 -50.08
N PRO A 537 -7.63 20.41 -50.99
CA PRO A 537 -9.01 20.82 -50.70
C PRO A 537 -9.92 19.65 -50.28
N HIS A 538 -9.78 18.48 -50.92
CA HIS A 538 -10.58 17.28 -50.63
C HIS A 538 -10.23 16.64 -49.28
N TYR A 539 -8.95 16.57 -48.93
CA TYR A 539 -8.55 16.08 -47.60
C TYR A 539 -8.89 17.09 -46.49
N TYR A 540 -8.76 18.39 -46.76
CA TYR A 540 -9.07 19.43 -45.79
C TYR A 540 -10.57 19.52 -45.47
N SER A 541 -11.45 19.43 -46.48
CA SER A 541 -12.90 19.36 -46.23
C SER A 541 -13.27 18.12 -45.42
N ARG A 542 -12.70 16.95 -45.73
CA ARG A 542 -12.99 15.70 -45.02
C ARG A 542 -12.51 15.71 -43.55
N VAL A 543 -11.41 16.40 -43.26
CA VAL A 543 -10.95 16.64 -41.88
C VAL A 543 -11.85 17.64 -41.17
N LEU A 544 -12.31 18.71 -41.84
CA LEU A 544 -13.28 19.66 -41.25
C LEU A 544 -14.61 18.99 -40.93
N GLU A 545 -15.20 18.21 -41.85
CA GLU A 545 -16.44 17.44 -41.62
C GLU A 545 -16.37 16.55 -40.38
N THR A 546 -15.21 15.96 -40.10
CA THR A 546 -15.02 15.01 -38.99
C THR A 546 -14.57 15.67 -37.68
N THR A 547 -13.90 16.82 -37.74
CA THR A 547 -13.40 17.53 -36.53
C THR A 547 -14.30 18.66 -36.04
N ALA A 548 -15.10 19.29 -36.91
CA ALA A 548 -16.06 20.33 -36.52
C ALA A 548 -17.05 19.89 -35.41
N PRO A 549 -17.73 18.73 -35.46
CA PRO A 549 -18.64 18.31 -34.39
C PRO A 549 -17.92 18.02 -33.07
N LEU A 550 -16.68 17.53 -33.11
CA LEU A 550 -15.85 17.33 -31.92
C LEU A 550 -15.40 18.67 -31.31
N LEU A 551 -15.13 19.67 -32.14
CA LEU A 551 -14.69 20.99 -31.69
C LEU A 551 -15.82 21.79 -31.04
N GLU A 552 -17.04 21.74 -31.59
CA GLU A 552 -18.20 22.41 -30.96
C GLU A 552 -18.66 21.69 -29.67
N ASP A 553 -18.64 20.35 -29.61
CA ASP A 553 -18.89 19.62 -28.34
C ASP A 553 -17.84 19.96 -27.27
N ALA A 554 -16.55 20.01 -27.64
CA ALA A 554 -15.49 20.47 -26.74
C ALA A 554 -15.69 21.93 -26.29
N ARG A 555 -16.19 22.80 -27.17
CA ARG A 555 -16.48 24.21 -26.88
C ARG A 555 -17.64 24.38 -25.91
N GLU A 556 -18.76 23.67 -26.09
CA GLU A 556 -19.89 23.74 -25.16
C GLU A 556 -19.51 23.18 -23.79
N ARG A 557 -18.79 22.05 -23.72
CA ARG A 557 -18.22 21.53 -22.47
C ARG A 557 -17.31 22.55 -21.79
N MET A 558 -16.45 23.23 -22.56
CA MET A 558 -15.56 24.27 -22.02
C MET A 558 -16.34 25.46 -21.44
N LYS A 559 -17.44 25.90 -22.05
CA LYS A 559 -18.31 26.94 -21.48
C LYS A 559 -18.93 26.49 -20.14
N VAL A 560 -19.45 25.27 -20.07
CA VAL A 560 -20.04 24.73 -18.83
C VAL A 560 -19.00 24.64 -17.71
N THR A 561 -17.80 24.15 -18.00
CA THR A 561 -16.69 24.11 -17.04
C THR A 561 -16.25 25.50 -16.61
N ALA A 562 -16.18 26.47 -17.53
CA ALA A 562 -15.83 27.86 -17.22
C ALA A 562 -16.88 28.54 -16.31
N LEU A 563 -18.18 28.32 -16.57
CA LEU A 563 -19.26 28.81 -15.70
C LEU A 563 -19.19 28.19 -14.30
N PHE A 564 -18.92 26.89 -14.19
CA PHE A 564 -18.75 26.21 -12.91
C PHE A 564 -17.54 26.75 -12.12
N LEU A 565 -16.39 26.97 -12.78
CA LEU A 565 -15.23 27.62 -12.14
C LEU A 565 -15.55 29.05 -11.73
N ALA A 566 -16.21 29.84 -12.58
CA ALA A 566 -16.59 31.21 -12.26
C ALA A 566 -17.48 31.25 -11.00
N GLN A 567 -18.52 30.42 -10.94
CA GLN A 567 -19.42 30.33 -9.79
C GLN A 567 -18.69 29.89 -8.50
N ARG A 568 -17.85 28.85 -8.56
CA ARG A 568 -17.05 28.41 -7.40
C ARG A 568 -16.00 29.44 -6.98
N SER A 569 -15.41 30.18 -7.90
CA SER A 569 -14.47 31.25 -7.58
C SER A 569 -15.18 32.43 -6.90
N ALA A 570 -16.41 32.77 -7.30
CA ALA A 570 -17.22 33.81 -6.66
C ALA A 570 -17.64 33.44 -5.23
N GLU A 571 -18.07 32.20 -4.99
CA GLU A 571 -18.34 31.69 -3.63
C GLU A 571 -17.10 31.77 -2.73
N LEU A 572 -15.93 31.37 -3.25
CA LEU A 572 -14.66 31.37 -2.52
C LEU A 572 -14.17 32.82 -2.25
N TRP A 573 -14.44 33.74 -3.17
CA TRP A 573 -14.12 35.17 -3.00
C TRP A 573 -15.03 35.87 -1.98
N LEU A 574 -16.33 35.54 -1.96
CA LEU A 574 -17.25 35.98 -0.90
C LEU A 574 -16.81 35.45 0.47
N TRP A 575 -16.50 34.15 0.57
CA TRP A 575 -15.99 33.56 1.81
C TRP A 575 -14.70 34.24 2.30
N LEU A 576 -13.78 34.58 1.38
CA LEU A 576 -12.58 35.34 1.71
C LEU A 576 -12.91 36.77 2.18
N GLN A 577 -13.85 37.47 1.55
CA GLN A 577 -14.28 38.81 1.98
C GLN A 577 -14.91 38.81 3.38
N GLU A 578 -15.64 37.76 3.76
CA GLU A 578 -16.19 37.61 5.11
C GLU A 578 -15.12 37.24 6.15
N ASN A 579 -14.21 36.33 5.83
CA ASN A 579 -13.31 35.72 6.82
C ASN A 579 -11.97 36.46 6.99
N VAL A 580 -11.48 37.17 5.97
CA VAL A 580 -10.24 37.96 6.07
C VAL A 580 -10.34 39.10 7.11
N PRO A 581 -11.44 39.90 7.18
CA PRO A 581 -11.61 40.90 8.24
C PRO A 581 -11.60 40.28 9.65
N LEU A 582 -12.25 39.13 9.84
CA LEU A 582 -12.27 38.41 11.12
C LEU A 582 -10.87 37.92 11.51
N LEU A 583 -10.09 37.37 10.57
CA LEU A 583 -8.69 37.01 10.79
C LEU A 583 -7.80 38.21 11.12
N ILE A 584 -8.04 39.36 10.51
CA ILE A 584 -7.32 40.62 10.81
C ILE A 584 -7.69 41.13 12.21
N GLN A 585 -8.97 41.10 12.59
CA GLN A 585 -9.42 41.46 13.94
C GLN A 585 -8.84 40.51 15.00
N TRP A 586 -8.89 39.20 14.75
CA TRP A 586 -8.31 38.19 15.65
C TRP A 586 -6.80 38.41 15.82
N ARG A 587 -6.05 38.60 14.72
CA ARG A 587 -4.60 38.91 14.77
C ARG A 587 -4.32 40.19 15.58
N ARG A 588 -5.12 41.24 15.40
CA ARG A 588 -5.00 42.50 16.17
C ARG A 588 -5.30 42.30 17.65
N GLY A 589 -6.32 41.53 18.00
CA GLY A 589 -6.65 41.16 19.38
C GLY A 589 -5.55 40.34 20.06
N VAL A 590 -4.96 39.38 19.33
CA VAL A 590 -3.81 38.59 19.81
C VAL A 590 -2.58 39.48 20.08
N THR A 591 -2.33 40.52 19.26
CA THR A 591 -1.28 41.50 19.57
C THR A 591 -1.63 42.45 20.73
N ALA A 592 -2.92 42.75 20.95
CA ALA A 592 -3.37 43.64 22.03
C ALA A 592 -3.38 42.98 23.42
N LEU A 593 -3.28 41.64 23.50
CA LEU A 593 -3.26 40.86 24.75
C LEU A 593 -1.84 40.58 25.28
N ARG A 594 -0.81 41.24 24.75
CA ARG A 594 0.54 41.25 25.32
C ARG A 594 0.69 42.47 26.24
N PRO A 595 0.75 42.31 27.57
CA PRO A 595 1.01 43.44 28.46
C PRO A 595 2.44 43.95 28.28
N GLU A 596 2.61 45.27 28.27
CA GLU A 596 3.92 45.89 28.43
C GLU A 596 4.35 45.82 29.90
N ALA A 597 5.66 45.68 30.14
CA ALA A 597 6.29 45.80 31.44
C ALA A 597 7.44 46.82 31.31
N PRO A 598 7.59 47.79 32.22
CA PRO A 598 8.45 48.95 32.03
C PRO A 598 9.94 48.67 32.29
N GLU A 599 10.78 49.58 31.80
CA GLU A 599 12.22 49.61 32.06
C GLU A 599 12.53 49.81 33.54
N ILE A 600 13.52 49.05 34.07
CA ILE A 600 14.30 49.43 35.24
C ILE A 600 15.77 49.17 34.90
N LEU A 601 16.62 50.18 35.13
CA LEU A 601 18.01 50.23 34.65
C LEU A 601 18.94 50.53 35.83
N HIS A 602 19.82 49.60 36.23
CA HIS A 602 21.11 49.95 36.87
C HIS A 602 22.12 48.77 36.97
N GLN A 603 23.30 48.98 36.35
CA GLN A 603 24.67 48.58 36.75
C GLN A 603 24.98 47.25 37.46
N GLN A 604 25.80 46.41 36.82
CA GLN A 604 27.26 46.21 37.08
C GLN A 604 27.85 45.32 35.95
N HIS A 605 28.96 45.67 35.28
CA HIS A 605 30.35 45.21 35.55
C HIS A 605 30.46 43.70 35.86
N LEU A 606 31.16 42.83 35.09
CA LEU A 606 32.02 42.94 33.88
C LEU A 606 31.74 41.72 32.93
N ASP A 607 32.47 41.31 31.88
CA ASP A 607 33.77 41.70 31.26
C ASP A 607 33.88 41.24 29.77
N LEU A 608 35.08 41.33 29.18
CA LEU A 608 35.51 40.90 27.82
C LEU A 608 36.21 39.52 27.79
N PRO A 609 36.59 38.92 26.63
CA PRO A 609 36.55 39.43 25.24
C PRO A 609 35.93 38.54 24.14
N ALA A 610 35.77 39.18 22.97
CA ALA A 610 35.32 38.75 21.64
C ALA A 610 35.68 37.33 21.10
N GLY A 611 34.80 36.77 20.26
CA GLY A 611 34.97 35.43 19.65
C GLY A 611 34.18 35.08 18.37
N ARG A 612 34.28 35.88 17.30
CA ARG A 612 33.94 35.57 15.87
C ARG A 612 32.47 35.35 15.43
N HIS A 613 32.21 35.90 14.24
CA HIS A 613 31.07 35.72 13.32
C HIS A 613 30.33 34.36 13.30
N VAL A 614 29.00 34.43 13.33
CA VAL A 614 28.11 33.65 12.45
C VAL A 614 27.05 34.60 11.90
N CYS A 615 26.74 34.52 10.60
CA CYS A 615 25.65 35.28 9.98
C CYS A 615 24.35 34.45 10.02
N CYS A 616 23.42 34.81 10.91
CA CYS A 616 22.10 34.17 10.97
C CYS A 616 21.09 34.95 10.13
N GLN A 617 20.88 34.46 8.91
CA GLN A 617 19.87 34.98 7.97
C GLN A 617 18.49 34.36 8.28
N GLU A 618 17.41 35.16 8.24
CA GLU A 618 16.07 34.69 8.61
C GLU A 618 15.52 33.60 7.66
N PRO A 619 14.80 32.58 8.18
CA PRO A 619 14.14 31.58 7.36
C PRO A 619 12.81 32.10 6.79
N SER A 620 12.79 32.47 5.51
CA SER A 620 11.57 32.86 4.80
C SER A 620 10.59 31.70 4.65
N ALA A 621 9.47 31.71 5.38
CA ALA A 621 8.43 30.70 5.29
C ALA A 621 7.37 31.04 4.21
N GLY A 622 6.93 30.04 3.45
CA GLY A 622 5.64 30.07 2.74
C GLY A 622 5.64 29.86 1.22
N ALA A 623 5.82 28.61 0.75
CA ALA A 623 5.47 28.20 -0.62
C ALA A 623 5.31 26.67 -0.77
N ALA A 624 4.35 26.03 -0.07
CA ALA A 624 4.14 24.57 -0.16
C ALA A 624 2.70 24.12 0.21
N VAL A 625 1.71 24.34 -0.67
CA VAL A 625 0.36 23.76 -0.56
C VAL A 625 -0.14 23.36 -1.96
N ALA A 626 -1.00 22.33 -2.03
CA ALA A 626 -1.75 21.87 -3.20
C ALA A 626 -0.93 21.26 -4.37
N SER A 627 -0.62 19.96 -4.24
CA SER A 627 -0.54 19.05 -5.39
C SER A 627 -1.22 17.72 -5.03
N VAL A 628 -2.48 17.57 -5.43
CA VAL A 628 -3.26 16.33 -5.31
C VAL A 628 -4.09 16.15 -6.58
N MET A 629 -3.77 15.09 -7.33
CA MET A 629 -4.60 14.36 -8.30
C MET A 629 -5.70 15.11 -9.07
N GLN A 630 -5.55 15.17 -10.40
CA GLN A 630 -6.18 14.15 -11.24
C GLN A 630 -5.43 13.97 -12.58
N THR A 631 -5.40 12.75 -13.10
CA THR A 631 -4.75 12.41 -14.38
C THR A 631 -5.81 12.29 -15.47
N ASP A 632 -6.09 13.38 -16.16
CA ASP A 632 -7.06 13.40 -17.26
C ASP A 632 -6.56 12.66 -18.51
N PRO A 633 -7.47 12.03 -19.29
CA PRO A 633 -7.13 11.44 -20.59
C PRO A 633 -6.62 12.50 -21.59
N PHE A 634 -6.96 13.78 -21.39
CA PHE A 634 -6.43 14.90 -22.16
C PHE A 634 -4.90 15.01 -22.14
N SER A 635 -4.22 14.58 -21.08
CA SER A 635 -2.75 14.63 -21.03
C SER A 635 -2.10 13.68 -22.04
N LEU A 636 -2.73 12.56 -22.37
CA LEU A 636 -2.27 11.67 -23.45
C LEU A 636 -2.55 12.29 -24.83
N SER A 637 -3.72 12.90 -25.03
CA SER A 637 -4.03 13.62 -26.26
C SER A 637 -3.10 14.81 -26.48
N LEU A 638 -2.78 15.60 -25.46
CA LEU A 638 -1.80 16.69 -25.55
C LEU A 638 -0.37 16.18 -25.68
N LEU A 639 0.04 15.08 -25.04
CA LEU A 639 1.38 14.51 -25.28
C LEU A 639 1.50 13.95 -26.70
N TYR A 640 0.44 13.39 -27.28
CA TYR A 640 0.42 13.06 -28.70
C TYR A 640 0.36 14.31 -29.59
N PHE A 641 -0.37 15.36 -29.25
CA PHE A 641 -0.41 16.59 -30.04
C PHE A 641 0.88 17.41 -29.96
N VAL A 642 1.54 17.46 -28.80
CA VAL A 642 2.86 18.10 -28.62
C VAL A 642 3.94 17.24 -29.26
N SER A 643 3.94 15.91 -29.07
CA SER A 643 4.89 15.03 -29.78
C SER A 643 4.66 15.02 -31.30
N LEU A 644 3.43 15.16 -31.77
CA LEU A 644 3.12 15.32 -33.20
C LEU A 644 3.41 16.73 -33.70
N HIS A 645 3.20 17.78 -32.91
CA HIS A 645 3.59 19.15 -33.25
C HIS A 645 5.12 19.30 -33.24
N ASP A 646 5.82 18.66 -32.33
CA ASP A 646 7.29 18.65 -32.26
C ASP A 646 7.85 17.72 -33.34
N PHE A 647 7.22 16.60 -33.68
CA PHE A 647 7.59 15.79 -34.83
C PHE A 647 7.33 16.55 -36.14
N ILE A 648 6.16 17.18 -36.30
CA ILE A 648 5.84 18.03 -37.45
C ILE A 648 6.72 19.28 -37.45
N SER A 649 7.14 19.84 -36.32
CA SER A 649 8.05 20.99 -36.25
C SER A 649 9.51 20.59 -36.43
N VAL A 650 9.92 19.36 -36.09
CA VAL A 650 11.24 18.79 -36.44
C VAL A 650 11.27 18.30 -37.88
N VAL A 651 10.12 17.91 -38.46
CA VAL A 651 9.96 17.62 -39.89
C VAL A 651 9.76 18.89 -40.71
N LEU A 652 9.14 19.96 -40.18
CA LEU A 652 9.00 21.25 -40.85
C LEU A 652 10.20 22.17 -40.65
N THR A 653 10.92 22.10 -39.53
CA THR A 653 12.29 22.65 -39.46
C THR A 653 13.25 21.73 -40.20
N GLY A 654 13.07 20.41 -40.21
CA GLY A 654 13.84 19.50 -41.06
C GLY A 654 13.66 19.82 -42.55
N LEU A 655 12.43 20.02 -42.99
CA LEU A 655 12.08 20.42 -44.35
C LEU A 655 12.40 21.89 -44.61
N SER A 656 12.25 22.81 -43.66
CA SER A 656 12.61 24.22 -43.84
C SER A 656 14.12 24.45 -43.75
N PHE A 657 14.87 23.59 -43.06
CA PHE A 657 16.33 23.61 -43.01
C PHE A 657 16.91 22.84 -44.20
N MET A 658 16.26 21.79 -44.69
CA MET A 658 16.53 21.20 -46.01
C MET A 658 16.18 22.16 -47.15
N GLN A 659 15.05 22.85 -47.09
CA GLN A 659 14.62 23.84 -48.08
C GLN A 659 15.44 25.12 -47.97
N MET A 660 15.91 25.51 -46.78
CA MET A 660 16.91 26.57 -46.63
C MET A 660 18.28 26.10 -47.13
N PHE A 661 18.70 24.85 -46.89
CA PHE A 661 19.90 24.30 -47.53
C PHE A 661 19.76 24.24 -49.04
N PHE A 662 18.60 23.85 -49.56
CA PHE A 662 18.30 23.74 -50.98
C PHE A 662 18.20 25.13 -51.62
N THR A 663 17.56 26.10 -50.97
CA THR A 663 17.48 27.50 -51.41
C THR A 663 18.82 28.23 -51.24
N VAL A 664 19.67 27.90 -50.26
CA VAL A 664 21.05 28.42 -50.17
C VAL A 664 21.96 27.74 -51.19
N PHE A 665 21.82 26.44 -51.42
CA PHE A 665 22.51 25.70 -52.47
C PHE A 665 22.06 26.16 -53.87
N LEU A 666 20.79 26.58 -54.04
CA LEU A 666 20.24 27.16 -55.27
C LEU A 666 20.48 28.67 -55.37
N ALA A 667 20.66 29.40 -54.27
CA ALA A 667 21.14 30.77 -54.29
C ALA A 667 22.63 30.79 -54.66
N LEU A 668 23.43 29.83 -54.15
CA LEU A 668 24.77 29.56 -54.63
C LEU A 668 24.72 29.16 -56.11
N CYS A 669 24.11 28.03 -56.51
CA CYS A 669 24.03 27.60 -57.92
C CYS A 669 23.39 28.66 -58.84
N GLY A 670 22.49 29.49 -58.33
CA GLY A 670 21.87 30.61 -59.03
C GLY A 670 22.81 31.79 -59.22
N SER A 671 23.52 32.24 -58.18
CA SER A 671 24.58 33.25 -58.29
C SER A 671 25.74 32.78 -59.16
N LEU A 672 26.06 31.48 -59.13
CA LEU A 672 27.05 30.82 -59.99
C LEU A 672 26.56 30.69 -61.46
N MET A 673 25.28 30.99 -61.76
CA MET A 673 24.69 31.03 -63.10
C MET A 673 24.42 32.46 -63.59
N THR A 674 24.00 33.39 -62.72
CA THR A 674 23.72 34.78 -63.11
C THR A 674 24.98 35.59 -63.41
N THR A 675 26.14 35.20 -62.85
CA THR A 675 27.46 35.74 -63.26
C THR A 675 28.03 35.07 -64.53
N ALA A 676 27.20 34.40 -65.33
CA ALA A 676 27.52 33.87 -66.65
C ALA A 676 26.58 34.39 -67.75
N ALA A 677 25.81 35.45 -67.45
CA ALA A 677 24.88 36.13 -68.36
C ALA A 677 25.12 37.66 -68.43
N GLY A 678 26.37 38.07 -68.23
CA GLY A 678 26.89 39.43 -68.37
C GLY A 678 28.38 39.38 -68.71
#